data_AF-A0A6I9QHA8-F1
#
_entry.id   AF-A0A6I9QHA8-F1
#
_cell.length_a   1.000
_cell.length_b   1.000
_cell.length_c   1.000
_cell.angle_alpha   90.00
_cell.angle_beta   90.00
_cell.angle_gamma   90.00
#
_symmetry.space_group_name_H-M   'P 1'
#
loop_
_entity.id
_entity.type
_entity.pdbx_description
1 polymer ?
#
loop_
_entity_poly.entity_id
_entity_poly.type
_entity_poly.pdbx_seq_one_letter_code
_entity_poly.pdbx_strand_id
1 'polypeptide(L)'
;MLPSTLSVATSFPPNLNSNIYPSPDPNSYESRRRTATFHSPKQVIPLLQRCKTIDQFLPIHAAILKTGLDQDPLLLFKILRLCSAFKSMDYATQIFHRIEIPDVYHYTALIGGKIAAASYLDAIRLYARMIGKPIEPDLIVITYILKACGLQLALEEGRQVHGQVFKLKLGSERPIRMKLMEFYGKCGKFDDAGWVFGETPERDAVAATILISCYSDHGLIEEAEAVFGGVQDKDAVCWTAMIDGCVRNGRANRALELFREMQRENVQPNEFTVVCVLSACSQLGALELGRWVHSYVGRYNIRLNTFVGSTLIDMYTKCGSIEEAQEVFGKLAEKDVVSYNSMIVGLAMHGRSYEAVELYRLMITRGLRPTHITFVGVLNACSHSGLVDMGFEILESMVKDYGLEPRIEHYGCMVDLLGRVGRLEEAYEFIERMSIEPDHVIWGALLGACKIHGNLTLGEKVAGILIESEAADSGTYVLLSNVYASFGKWEKAVSARGKMKERGIQKEPGCSSIEVDNEIHEFLLGDIRHPQREEIYRKLEELNDVLKLEGYSPARDVVLQDIEEEEKEWALAIHSERLAICYGLISTKPGTTIRVVKNLRVCSDCHSIIKLISKVSRRKIVVRDRNRFHHFEDGSCSCRDYW
;
A
#
# COMPACT_ATOMS: atom_id res chain seq x y z
N MET A 1 -4.86 -2.17 -38.64
CA MET A 1 -5.30 -1.10 -39.56
C MET A 1 -5.36 0.19 -38.77
N LEU A 2 -4.41 1.10 -39.02
CA LEU A 2 -4.38 2.44 -38.46
C LEU A 2 -5.37 3.34 -39.22
N PRO A 3 -5.92 4.37 -38.57
CA PRO A 3 -6.18 5.63 -39.23
C PRO A 3 -5.25 6.71 -38.70
N SER A 4 -4.68 7.40 -39.66
CA SER A 4 -3.78 8.54 -39.58
C SER A 4 -4.52 9.87 -39.49
N THR A 5 -3.81 10.86 -38.94
CA THR A 5 -3.80 12.30 -39.31
C THR A 5 -5.05 13.14 -39.08
N LEU A 6 -4.87 14.20 -38.27
CA LEU A 6 -5.31 15.55 -38.65
C LEU A 6 -4.49 16.62 -37.89
N SER A 7 -3.78 17.42 -38.68
CA SER A 7 -3.15 18.70 -38.31
C SER A 7 -4.19 19.81 -38.32
N VAL A 8 -4.19 20.73 -37.34
CA VAL A 8 -4.72 22.08 -37.55
C VAL A 8 -3.85 23.11 -36.83
N ALA A 9 -3.46 24.12 -37.60
CA ALA A 9 -2.66 25.25 -37.20
C ALA A 9 -3.46 26.34 -36.48
N THR A 10 -2.70 27.09 -35.68
CA THR A 10 -2.92 28.41 -35.09
C THR A 10 -3.87 29.38 -35.81
N SER A 11 -4.77 30.01 -35.05
CA SER A 11 -5.13 31.43 -35.24
C SER A 11 -5.85 31.99 -33.98
N PHE A 12 -5.34 33.10 -33.43
CA PHE A 12 -6.03 33.96 -32.48
C PHE A 12 -6.09 35.39 -33.06
N PRO A 13 -7.26 36.06 -33.08
CA PRO A 13 -7.41 37.47 -33.46
C PRO A 13 -7.47 38.39 -32.20
N PRO A 14 -7.47 39.74 -32.33
CA PRO A 14 -6.60 40.62 -31.56
C PRO A 14 -7.29 41.57 -30.55
N ASN A 15 -6.44 42.15 -29.67
CA ASN A 15 -6.51 43.46 -29.00
C ASN A 15 -7.84 43.99 -28.43
N LEU A 16 -7.83 44.26 -27.12
CA LEU A 16 -8.46 45.45 -26.53
C LEU A 16 -7.55 46.11 -25.48
N ASN A 17 -7.31 47.40 -25.72
CA ASN A 17 -6.86 48.52 -24.86
C ASN A 17 -7.32 48.43 -23.38
N SER A 18 -6.75 49.09 -22.36
CA SER A 18 -5.78 50.20 -22.25
C SER A 18 -5.50 50.47 -20.75
N ASN A 19 -4.29 50.98 -20.44
CA ASN A 19 -3.88 51.88 -19.34
C ASN A 19 -4.29 51.51 -17.90
N ILE A 20 -3.37 51.45 -16.95
CA ILE A 20 -2.77 52.60 -16.24
C ILE A 20 -1.48 52.10 -15.57
N TYR A 21 -0.36 52.79 -15.74
CA TYR A 21 0.65 53.14 -14.70
C TYR A 21 1.79 53.96 -15.36
N PRO A 22 2.41 54.90 -14.61
CA PRO A 22 3.08 56.07 -15.17
C PRO A 22 4.46 55.79 -15.78
N SER A 23 4.82 56.65 -16.72
CA SER A 23 6.07 56.72 -17.46
C SER A 23 7.31 56.73 -16.54
N PRO A 24 8.31 55.87 -16.76
CA PRO A 24 9.63 56.04 -16.16
C PRO A 24 10.49 57.01 -16.99
N ASP A 25 11.30 57.78 -16.26
CA ASP A 25 12.32 58.73 -16.71
C ASP A 25 13.07 58.35 -18.00
N PRO A 26 13.32 59.29 -18.93
CA PRO A 26 14.10 59.05 -20.15
C PRO A 26 15.59 58.75 -19.91
N ASN A 27 16.08 58.84 -18.68
CA ASN A 27 17.52 58.80 -18.35
C ASN A 27 18.00 57.54 -17.61
N SER A 28 17.22 56.46 -17.54
CA SER A 28 17.68 55.18 -16.97
C SER A 28 18.10 54.14 -18.01
N TYR A 29 18.17 54.50 -19.30
CA TYR A 29 18.36 53.55 -20.41
C TYR A 29 19.80 53.32 -20.89
N GLU A 30 20.82 53.92 -20.28
CA GLU A 30 22.22 53.79 -20.77
C GLU A 30 23.19 52.96 -19.90
N SER A 31 22.71 52.28 -18.85
CA SER A 31 23.59 51.41 -18.05
C SER A 31 22.99 50.03 -17.84
N ARG A 32 23.22 49.14 -18.81
CA ARG A 32 23.43 47.66 -18.68
C ARG A 32 23.12 46.92 -19.99
N ARG A 33 23.92 47.14 -21.03
CA ARG A 33 24.21 46.11 -22.04
C ARG A 33 25.72 45.93 -22.16
N ARG A 34 26.35 45.46 -21.09
CA ARG A 34 27.61 44.72 -21.24
C ARG A 34 27.20 43.30 -21.61
N THR A 35 27.21 42.98 -22.90
CA THR A 35 27.27 41.58 -23.34
C THR A 35 28.47 40.95 -22.63
N ALA A 36 28.24 40.05 -21.69
CA ALA A 36 29.31 39.30 -21.06
C ALA A 36 30.00 38.49 -22.16
N THR A 37 31.14 38.97 -22.65
CA THR A 37 31.97 38.24 -23.60
C THR A 37 32.81 37.25 -22.79
N PHE A 38 32.39 35.99 -22.82
CA PHE A 38 33.21 34.91 -22.30
C PHE A 38 34.33 34.62 -23.29
N HIS A 39 35.55 34.57 -22.78
CA HIS A 39 36.75 34.26 -23.57
C HIS A 39 37.35 32.90 -23.18
N SER A 40 36.85 32.26 -22.11
CA SER A 40 37.28 30.91 -21.72
C SER A 40 36.22 30.16 -20.90
N PRO A 41 36.22 28.81 -20.94
CA PRO A 41 35.36 27.98 -20.08
C PRO A 41 35.50 28.25 -18.58
N LYS A 42 36.70 28.67 -18.13
CA LYS A 42 36.98 28.99 -16.72
C LYS A 42 36.17 30.17 -16.18
N GLN A 43 35.74 31.09 -17.04
CA GLN A 43 34.89 32.23 -16.67
C GLN A 43 33.41 31.83 -16.55
N VAL A 44 33.00 30.78 -17.25
CA VAL A 44 31.60 30.32 -17.34
C VAL A 44 31.25 29.34 -16.24
N ILE A 45 32.17 28.43 -15.89
CA ILE A 45 31.94 27.36 -14.91
C ILE A 45 31.43 27.88 -13.55
N PRO A 46 32.02 28.93 -12.94
CA PRO A 46 31.54 29.45 -11.66
C PRO A 46 30.14 30.07 -11.74
N LEU A 47 29.75 30.60 -12.90
CA LEU A 47 28.42 31.15 -13.13
C LEU A 47 27.37 30.04 -13.21
N LEU A 48 27.68 28.97 -13.96
CA LEU A 48 26.84 27.77 -14.04
C LEU A 48 26.61 27.13 -12.67
N GLN A 49 27.63 27.09 -11.80
CA GLN A 49 27.51 26.55 -10.43
C GLN A 49 26.61 27.37 -9.50
N ARG A 50 26.38 28.65 -9.80
CA ARG A 50 25.54 29.55 -8.99
C ARG A 50 24.08 29.57 -9.43
N CYS A 51 23.75 28.99 -10.57
CA CYS A 51 22.38 28.92 -11.07
C CYS A 51 21.52 28.00 -10.19
N LYS A 52 20.38 28.52 -9.72
CA LYS A 52 19.38 27.74 -8.96
C LYS A 52 18.10 27.46 -9.75
N THR A 53 17.87 28.19 -10.84
CA THR A 53 16.69 28.06 -11.68
C THR A 53 17.05 28.06 -13.17
N ILE A 54 16.14 27.55 -13.99
CA ILE A 54 16.31 27.53 -15.45
C ILE A 54 16.36 28.95 -16.03
N ASP A 55 15.62 29.91 -15.47
CA ASP A 55 15.59 31.29 -15.95
C ASP A 55 16.92 32.02 -15.77
N GLN A 56 17.68 31.67 -14.74
CA GLN A 56 19.04 32.18 -14.54
C GLN A 56 20.04 31.55 -15.52
N PHE A 57 19.79 30.29 -15.90
CA PHE A 57 20.65 29.51 -16.77
C PHE A 57 20.50 29.88 -18.25
N LEU A 58 19.28 30.11 -18.74
CA LEU A 58 19.02 30.39 -20.17
C LEU A 58 19.83 31.58 -20.74
N PRO A 59 19.96 32.73 -20.06
CA PRO A 59 20.79 33.84 -20.53
C PRO A 59 22.29 33.50 -20.60
N ILE A 60 22.79 32.70 -19.64
CA ILE A 60 24.18 32.25 -19.61
C ILE A 60 24.44 31.30 -20.77
N HIS A 61 23.54 30.34 -21.01
CA HIS A 61 23.65 29.43 -22.14
C HIS A 61 23.59 30.15 -23.50
N ALA A 62 22.71 31.16 -23.63
CA ALA A 62 22.67 32.01 -24.83
C ALA A 62 23.99 32.79 -25.05
N ALA A 63 24.64 33.23 -23.97
CA ALA A 63 25.94 33.89 -24.05
C ALA A 63 27.07 32.91 -24.43
N ILE A 64 27.05 31.66 -23.94
CA ILE A 64 27.97 30.60 -24.35
C ILE A 64 27.90 30.38 -25.88
N LEU A 65 26.68 30.23 -26.41
CA LEU A 65 26.42 30.07 -27.85
C LEU A 65 26.96 31.25 -28.68
N LYS A 66 26.78 32.48 -28.21
CA LYS A 66 27.29 33.68 -28.90
C LYS A 66 28.82 33.78 -28.91
N THR A 67 29.47 33.17 -27.92
CA THR A 67 30.94 33.19 -27.78
C THR A 67 31.63 32.01 -28.48
N GLY A 68 30.88 31.08 -29.08
CA GLY A 68 31.42 29.88 -29.71
C GLY A 68 32.06 28.89 -28.73
N LEU A 69 31.72 28.99 -27.44
CA LEU A 69 32.20 28.07 -26.39
C LEU A 69 31.26 26.87 -26.21
N ASP A 70 30.25 26.73 -27.06
CA ASP A 70 29.17 25.74 -26.97
C ASP A 70 29.57 24.32 -27.39
N GLN A 71 30.78 24.14 -27.92
CA GLN A 71 31.34 22.82 -28.26
C GLN A 71 32.40 22.33 -27.26
N ASP A 72 32.65 23.07 -26.15
CA ASP A 72 33.58 22.61 -25.11
C ASP A 72 32.97 21.42 -24.32
N PRO A 73 33.62 20.23 -24.31
CA PRO A 73 33.07 19.02 -23.69
C PRO A 73 32.72 19.18 -22.20
N LEU A 74 33.53 19.92 -21.45
CA LEU A 74 33.33 20.09 -20.01
C LEU A 74 32.15 21.03 -19.72
N LEU A 75 32.00 22.10 -20.52
CA LEU A 75 30.83 22.99 -20.43
C LEU A 75 29.56 22.25 -20.81
N LEU A 76 29.56 21.51 -21.93
CA LEU A 76 28.41 20.73 -22.39
C LEU A 76 27.98 19.68 -21.35
N PHE A 77 28.92 18.94 -20.77
CA PHE A 77 28.63 18.01 -19.67
C PHE A 77 27.93 18.70 -18.48
N LYS A 78 28.45 19.86 -18.03
CA LYS A 78 27.87 20.63 -16.91
C LYS A 78 26.49 21.18 -17.26
N ILE A 79 26.31 21.68 -18.48
CA ILE A 79 25.04 22.18 -18.99
C ILE A 79 23.98 21.07 -18.96
N LEU A 80 24.29 19.89 -19.48
CA LEU A 80 23.35 18.75 -19.49
C LEU A 80 22.93 18.33 -18.08
N ARG A 81 23.88 18.31 -17.12
CA ARG A 81 23.56 18.03 -15.71
C ARG A 81 22.68 19.09 -15.06
N LEU A 82 22.89 20.37 -15.37
CA LEU A 82 22.04 21.45 -14.87
C LEU A 82 20.63 21.37 -15.44
N CYS A 83 20.48 21.07 -16.73
CA CYS A 83 19.17 20.86 -17.33
C CYS A 83 18.41 19.71 -16.65
N SER A 84 19.11 18.62 -16.30
CA SER A 84 18.53 17.53 -15.50
C SER A 84 18.10 18.00 -14.10
N ALA A 85 18.94 18.77 -13.40
CA ALA A 85 18.61 19.32 -12.08
C ALA A 85 17.39 20.25 -12.10
N PHE A 86 17.20 21.00 -13.20
CA PHE A 86 16.04 21.86 -13.41
C PHE A 86 14.83 21.14 -14.03
N LYS A 87 14.86 19.80 -14.13
CA LYS A 87 13.78 18.97 -14.72
C LYS A 87 13.40 19.38 -16.15
N SER A 88 14.33 19.96 -16.92
CA SER A 88 14.11 20.40 -18.30
C SER A 88 14.79 19.44 -19.28
N MET A 89 14.22 18.24 -19.37
CA MET A 89 14.83 17.14 -20.11
C MET A 89 14.75 17.36 -21.63
N ASP A 90 13.69 17.97 -22.13
CA ASP A 90 13.54 18.27 -23.57
C ASP A 90 14.60 19.27 -24.03
N TYR A 91 14.88 20.28 -23.22
CA TYR A 91 15.93 21.25 -23.50
C TYR A 91 17.32 20.60 -23.50
N ALA A 92 17.59 19.71 -22.53
CA ALA A 92 18.83 18.93 -22.52
C ALA A 92 18.99 18.06 -23.79
N THR A 93 17.92 17.41 -24.24
CA THR A 93 17.93 16.60 -25.46
C THR A 93 18.20 17.46 -26.70
N GLN A 94 17.62 18.66 -26.80
CA GLN A 94 17.91 19.60 -27.89
C GLN A 94 19.38 20.03 -27.93
N ILE A 95 19.98 20.31 -26.77
CA ILE A 95 21.41 20.67 -26.67
C ILE A 95 22.27 19.49 -27.12
N PHE A 96 21.96 18.28 -26.63
CA PHE A 96 22.72 17.09 -26.98
C PHE A 96 22.74 16.80 -28.48
N HIS A 97 21.64 17.04 -29.19
CA HIS A 97 21.57 16.87 -30.64
C HIS A 97 22.44 17.86 -31.43
N ARG A 98 22.89 18.96 -30.80
CA ARG A 98 23.78 19.97 -31.41
C ARG A 98 25.26 19.75 -31.11
N ILE A 99 25.59 18.73 -30.32
CA ILE A 99 26.99 18.39 -30.02
C ILE A 99 27.60 17.69 -31.23
N GLU A 100 28.69 18.23 -31.76
CA GLU A 100 29.34 17.69 -32.96
C GLU A 100 29.98 16.30 -32.70
N ILE A 101 30.70 16.17 -31.58
CA ILE A 101 31.42 14.95 -31.20
C ILE A 101 31.08 14.59 -29.75
N PRO A 102 29.95 13.89 -29.49
CA PRO A 102 29.58 13.51 -28.14
C PRO A 102 30.50 12.40 -27.62
N ASP A 103 31.07 12.59 -26.43
CA ASP A 103 31.84 11.59 -25.69
C ASP A 103 30.98 10.85 -24.64
N VAL A 104 31.59 9.90 -23.92
CA VAL A 104 30.95 9.11 -22.86
C VAL A 104 30.31 9.99 -21.78
N TYR A 105 30.92 11.10 -21.36
CA TYR A 105 30.42 11.94 -20.29
C TYR A 105 29.11 12.64 -20.66
N HIS A 106 28.98 13.08 -21.92
CA HIS A 106 27.73 13.66 -22.41
C HIS A 106 26.59 12.65 -22.38
N TYR A 107 26.86 11.41 -22.79
CA TYR A 107 25.90 10.32 -22.70
C TYR A 107 25.57 9.98 -21.24
N THR A 108 26.55 9.90 -20.35
CA THR A 108 26.35 9.68 -18.90
C THR A 108 25.43 10.73 -18.28
N ALA A 109 25.65 12.01 -18.59
CA ALA A 109 24.82 13.11 -18.10
C ALA A 109 23.37 13.02 -18.61
N LEU A 110 23.18 12.74 -19.90
CA LEU A 110 21.85 12.69 -20.51
C LEU A 110 21.07 11.44 -20.09
N ILE A 111 21.71 10.26 -20.07
CA ILE A 111 21.13 8.99 -19.60
C ILE A 111 20.74 9.12 -18.12
N GLY A 112 21.64 9.63 -17.27
CA GLY A 112 21.36 9.85 -15.85
C GLY A 112 20.18 10.81 -15.64
N GLY A 113 20.09 11.87 -16.45
CA GLY A 113 18.96 12.80 -16.42
C GLY A 113 17.65 12.15 -16.85
N LYS A 114 17.65 11.31 -17.89
CA LYS A 114 16.46 10.56 -18.34
C LYS A 114 15.99 9.57 -17.28
N ILE A 115 16.89 8.90 -16.56
CA ILE A 115 16.55 8.01 -15.44
C ILE A 115 15.94 8.80 -14.29
N ALA A 116 16.49 9.97 -13.93
CA ALA A 116 15.93 10.82 -12.90
C ALA A 116 14.53 11.36 -13.27
N ALA A 117 14.25 11.52 -14.56
CA ALA A 117 12.94 11.87 -15.10
C ALA A 117 12.02 10.66 -15.36
N ALA A 118 12.38 9.45 -14.89
CA ALA A 118 11.66 8.19 -15.11
C ALA A 118 11.42 7.83 -16.59
N SER A 119 12.17 8.42 -17.53
CA SER A 119 12.12 8.14 -18.97
C SER A 119 13.06 6.98 -19.34
N TYR A 120 12.81 5.80 -18.75
CA TYR A 120 13.73 4.65 -18.84
C TYR A 120 13.89 4.10 -20.26
N LEU A 121 12.81 4.02 -21.04
CA LEU A 121 12.87 3.54 -22.42
C LEU A 121 13.73 4.44 -23.31
N ASP A 122 13.64 5.75 -23.13
CA ASP A 122 14.48 6.71 -23.85
C ASP A 122 15.94 6.60 -23.45
N ALA A 123 16.22 6.32 -22.18
CA ALA A 123 17.57 6.05 -21.70
C ALA A 123 18.18 4.81 -22.38
N ILE A 124 17.42 3.72 -22.48
CA ILE A 124 17.82 2.47 -23.18
C ILE A 124 18.07 2.75 -24.67
N ARG A 125 17.18 3.48 -25.36
CA ARG A 125 17.36 3.87 -26.76
C ARG A 125 18.60 4.74 -26.98
N LEU A 126 18.86 5.66 -26.06
CA LEU A 126 20.02 6.54 -26.13
C LEU A 126 21.33 5.75 -25.96
N TYR A 127 21.34 4.76 -25.07
CA TYR A 127 22.44 3.82 -24.92
C TYR A 127 22.67 2.97 -26.18
N ALA A 128 21.60 2.43 -26.78
CA ALA A 128 21.69 1.70 -28.05
C ALA A 128 22.33 2.55 -29.17
N ARG A 129 22.02 3.86 -29.20
CA ARG A 129 22.66 4.81 -30.13
C ARG A 129 24.14 5.07 -29.79
N MET A 130 24.52 5.05 -28.51
CA MET A 130 25.91 5.22 -28.08
C MET A 130 26.79 4.05 -28.52
N ILE A 131 26.34 2.82 -28.28
CA ILE A 131 27.08 1.60 -28.62
C ILE A 131 27.17 1.35 -30.13
N GLY A 132 26.29 1.97 -30.92
CA GLY A 132 26.39 2.00 -32.39
C GLY A 132 27.48 2.96 -32.92
N LYS A 133 28.12 3.73 -32.04
CA LYS A 133 29.27 4.61 -32.33
C LYS A 133 30.54 4.03 -31.71
N PRO A 134 31.75 4.47 -32.12
CA PRO A 134 33.01 4.07 -31.50
C PRO A 134 33.21 4.76 -30.13
N ILE A 135 32.24 4.63 -29.23
CA ILE A 135 32.25 5.19 -27.88
C ILE A 135 32.05 4.04 -26.90
N GLU A 136 33.07 3.76 -26.09
CA GLU A 136 32.98 2.74 -25.05
C GLU A 136 32.20 3.27 -23.84
N PRO A 137 31.24 2.51 -23.30
CA PRO A 137 30.51 2.91 -22.11
C PRO A 137 31.32 2.70 -20.84
N ASP A 138 31.25 3.68 -19.95
CA ASP A 138 31.85 3.58 -18.63
C ASP A 138 30.96 2.79 -17.65
N LEU A 139 31.51 2.51 -16.47
CA LEU A 139 30.84 1.79 -15.37
C LEU A 139 29.49 2.43 -14.98
N ILE A 140 29.41 3.77 -15.01
CA ILE A 140 28.26 4.54 -14.57
C ILE A 140 27.11 4.38 -15.57
N VAL A 141 27.40 4.50 -16.87
CA VAL A 141 26.44 4.27 -17.95
C VAL A 141 25.86 2.87 -17.87
N ILE A 142 26.70 1.84 -17.72
CA ILE A 142 26.21 0.46 -17.60
C ILE A 142 25.29 0.30 -16.39
N THR A 143 25.69 0.82 -15.23
CA THR A 143 24.87 0.74 -14.00
C THR A 143 23.52 1.44 -14.19
N TYR A 144 23.52 2.60 -14.86
CA TYR A 144 22.31 3.34 -15.21
C TYR A 144 21.39 2.56 -16.14
N ILE A 145 21.94 1.92 -17.18
CA ILE A 145 21.12 1.19 -18.15
C ILE A 145 20.59 -0.10 -17.56
N LEU A 146 21.38 -0.84 -16.78
CA LEU A 146 20.85 -2.00 -16.06
C LEU A 146 19.72 -1.61 -15.09
N LYS A 147 19.83 -0.45 -14.41
CA LYS A 147 18.73 0.10 -13.60
C LYS A 147 17.49 0.40 -14.45
N ALA A 148 17.66 1.03 -15.61
CA ALA A 148 16.55 1.31 -16.52
C ALA A 148 15.89 0.03 -17.06
N CYS A 149 16.68 -0.98 -17.43
CA CYS A 149 16.17 -2.28 -17.88
C CYS A 149 15.38 -2.98 -16.77
N GLY A 150 15.88 -2.98 -15.53
CA GLY A 150 15.18 -3.59 -14.39
C GLY A 150 13.87 -2.89 -14.06
N LEU A 151 13.81 -1.57 -14.14
CA LEU A 151 12.58 -0.80 -13.88
C LEU A 151 11.54 -0.91 -15.02
N GLN A 152 11.98 -1.23 -16.24
CA GLN A 152 11.09 -1.47 -17.40
C GLN A 152 10.79 -2.95 -17.63
N LEU A 153 11.37 -3.85 -16.82
CA LEU A 153 11.33 -5.30 -17.04
C LEU A 153 11.83 -5.71 -18.44
N ALA A 154 12.77 -4.93 -19.00
CA ALA A 154 13.32 -5.10 -20.34
C ALA A 154 14.42 -6.18 -20.34
N LEU A 155 13.99 -7.45 -20.29
CA LEU A 155 14.88 -8.60 -20.11
C LEU A 155 15.87 -8.78 -21.26
N GLU A 156 15.41 -8.65 -22.50
CA GLU A 156 16.24 -8.90 -23.69
C GLU A 156 17.33 -7.84 -23.82
N GLU A 157 16.98 -6.56 -23.66
CA GLU A 157 17.92 -5.46 -23.67
C GLU A 157 18.93 -5.60 -22.52
N GLY A 158 18.48 -5.93 -21.30
CA GLY A 158 19.39 -6.13 -20.18
C GLY A 158 20.34 -7.32 -20.35
N ARG A 159 19.92 -8.40 -21.02
CA ARG A 159 20.82 -9.52 -21.41
C ARG A 159 21.89 -9.08 -22.41
N GLN A 160 21.55 -8.21 -23.36
CA GLN A 160 22.53 -7.64 -24.28
C GLN A 160 23.56 -6.78 -23.52
N VAL A 161 23.11 -5.98 -22.56
CA VAL A 161 23.99 -5.18 -21.70
C VAL A 161 24.88 -6.07 -20.83
N HIS A 162 24.35 -7.17 -20.28
CA HIS A 162 25.16 -8.15 -19.56
C HIS A 162 26.24 -8.79 -20.47
N GLY A 163 25.89 -9.12 -21.72
CA GLY A 163 26.87 -9.56 -22.72
C GLY A 163 27.98 -8.52 -22.99
N GLN A 164 27.64 -7.23 -22.95
CA GLN A 164 28.63 -6.14 -23.08
C GLN A 164 29.52 -6.02 -21.83
N VAL A 165 28.96 -6.21 -20.63
CA VAL A 165 29.73 -6.26 -19.38
C VAL A 165 30.84 -7.31 -19.46
N PHE A 166 30.57 -8.50 -20.01
CA PHE A 166 31.60 -9.52 -20.25
C PHE A 166 32.66 -9.06 -21.25
N LYS A 167 32.23 -8.50 -22.40
CA LYS A 167 33.16 -8.02 -23.44
C LYS A 167 34.09 -6.92 -22.94
N LEU A 168 33.58 -6.03 -22.10
CA LEU A 168 34.34 -4.92 -21.50
C LEU A 168 35.12 -5.33 -20.24
N LYS A 169 35.06 -6.61 -19.84
CA LYS A 169 35.69 -7.15 -18.62
C LYS A 169 35.27 -6.41 -17.34
N LEU A 170 34.03 -5.93 -17.29
CA LEU A 170 33.45 -5.21 -16.14
C LEU A 170 32.72 -6.14 -15.16
N GLY A 171 32.63 -7.45 -15.44
CA GLY A 171 31.91 -8.42 -14.59
C GLY A 171 32.51 -8.59 -13.18
N SER A 172 33.79 -8.30 -13.01
CA SER A 172 34.45 -8.31 -11.70
C SER A 172 34.16 -7.06 -10.85
N GLU A 173 33.50 -6.03 -11.40
CA GLU A 173 33.19 -4.81 -10.67
C GLU A 173 31.96 -5.00 -9.76
N ARG A 174 32.13 -4.76 -8.45
CA ARG A 174 31.08 -4.93 -7.45
C ARG A 174 29.78 -4.17 -7.80
N PRO A 175 29.80 -2.88 -8.20
CA PRO A 175 28.58 -2.16 -8.57
C PRO A 175 27.80 -2.81 -9.71
N ILE A 176 28.50 -3.42 -10.67
CA ILE A 176 27.90 -4.08 -11.82
C ILE A 176 27.24 -5.38 -11.40
N ARG A 177 27.92 -6.23 -10.61
CA ARG A 177 27.31 -7.45 -10.07
C ARG A 177 26.04 -7.16 -9.27
N MET A 178 26.09 -6.19 -8.35
CA MET A 178 24.91 -5.77 -7.58
C MET A 178 23.76 -5.36 -8.50
N LYS A 179 24.07 -4.58 -9.55
CA LYS A 179 23.05 -4.11 -10.48
C LYS A 179 22.50 -5.20 -11.38
N LEU A 180 23.32 -6.16 -11.81
CA LEU A 180 22.89 -7.33 -12.58
C LEU A 180 21.97 -8.22 -11.76
N MET A 181 22.29 -8.47 -10.48
CA MET A 181 21.41 -9.21 -9.58
C MET A 181 20.06 -8.50 -9.40
N GLU A 182 20.07 -7.18 -9.16
CA GLU A 182 18.83 -6.39 -9.06
C GLU A 182 18.01 -6.44 -10.37
N PHE A 183 18.68 -6.35 -11.52
CA PHE A 183 18.03 -6.42 -12.83
C PHE A 183 17.35 -7.78 -13.04
N TYR A 184 18.10 -8.88 -12.93
CA TYR A 184 17.55 -10.22 -13.13
C TYR A 184 16.48 -10.57 -12.10
N GLY A 185 16.69 -10.18 -10.84
CA GLY A 185 15.71 -10.34 -9.77
C GLY A 185 14.41 -9.58 -10.04
N LYS A 186 14.47 -8.33 -10.50
CA LYS A 186 13.27 -7.57 -10.90
C LYS A 186 12.54 -8.18 -12.10
N CYS A 187 13.27 -8.77 -13.04
CA CYS A 187 12.69 -9.47 -14.19
C CYS A 187 12.19 -10.90 -13.87
N GLY A 188 12.27 -11.36 -12.61
CA GLY A 188 11.88 -12.71 -12.21
C GLY A 188 12.76 -13.83 -12.77
N LYS A 189 13.99 -13.51 -13.22
CA LYS A 189 14.97 -14.50 -13.72
C LYS A 189 15.95 -14.88 -12.62
N PHE A 190 15.44 -15.65 -11.66
CA PHE A 190 16.16 -15.99 -10.44
C PHE A 190 17.35 -16.92 -10.65
N ASP A 191 17.32 -17.79 -11.67
CA ASP A 191 18.49 -18.62 -12.03
C ASP A 191 19.69 -17.75 -12.46
N ASP A 192 19.42 -16.77 -13.34
CA ASP A 192 20.42 -15.82 -13.82
C ASP A 192 20.92 -14.94 -12.65
N ALA A 193 20.01 -14.48 -11.78
CA ALA A 193 20.36 -13.68 -10.59
C ALA A 193 21.20 -14.48 -9.59
N GLY A 194 20.82 -15.73 -9.33
CA GLY A 194 21.51 -16.67 -8.44
C GLY A 194 22.88 -17.07 -8.97
N TRP A 195 23.03 -17.17 -10.29
CA TRP A 195 24.33 -17.39 -10.94
C TRP A 195 25.27 -16.21 -10.69
N VAL A 196 24.83 -14.97 -10.94
CA VAL A 196 25.63 -13.76 -10.66
C VAL A 196 25.97 -13.64 -9.17
N PHE A 197 25.06 -14.05 -8.29
CA PHE A 197 25.31 -14.11 -6.84
C PHE A 197 26.35 -15.18 -6.48
N GLY A 198 26.30 -16.36 -7.09
CA GLY A 198 27.25 -17.45 -6.87
C GLY A 198 28.69 -17.09 -7.23
N GLU A 199 28.90 -16.22 -8.21
CA GLU A 199 30.22 -15.71 -8.60
C GLU A 199 30.76 -14.60 -7.66
N THR A 200 29.97 -14.14 -6.67
CA THR A 200 30.44 -13.13 -5.71
C THR A 200 31.42 -13.77 -4.69
N PRO A 201 32.67 -13.28 -4.57
CA PRO A 201 33.64 -13.83 -3.63
C PRO A 201 33.24 -13.63 -2.16
N GLU A 202 32.49 -12.57 -1.91
CA GLU A 202 31.90 -12.22 -0.63
C GLU A 202 30.39 -12.39 -0.77
N ARG A 203 29.83 -13.48 -0.23
CA ARG A 203 28.37 -13.62 -0.02
C ARG A 203 27.92 -12.69 1.11
N ASP A 204 28.20 -11.41 0.95
CA ASP A 204 27.98 -10.43 1.99
C ASP A 204 26.50 -10.04 2.07
N ALA A 205 26.15 -9.43 3.21
CA ALA A 205 24.80 -9.03 3.54
C ALA A 205 24.15 -8.13 2.46
N VAL A 206 24.94 -7.34 1.72
CA VAL A 206 24.43 -6.40 0.71
C VAL A 206 23.91 -7.14 -0.51
N ALA A 207 24.68 -8.11 -1.02
CA ALA A 207 24.27 -8.93 -2.15
C ALA A 207 23.01 -9.76 -1.81
N ALA A 208 22.99 -10.36 -0.62
CA ALA A 208 21.85 -11.12 -0.13
C ALA A 208 20.58 -10.26 0.02
N THR A 209 20.71 -9.03 0.53
CA THR A 209 19.59 -8.09 0.67
C THR A 209 18.87 -7.82 -0.65
N ILE A 210 19.62 -7.70 -1.76
CA ILE A 210 19.04 -7.48 -3.09
C ILE A 210 18.17 -8.67 -3.48
N LEU A 211 18.69 -9.89 -3.34
CA LEU A 211 17.95 -11.10 -3.67
C LEU A 211 16.74 -11.30 -2.75
N ILE A 212 16.89 -11.13 -1.44
CA ILE A 212 15.80 -11.19 -0.46
C ILE A 212 14.66 -10.26 -0.87
N SER A 213 14.99 -9.01 -1.25
CA SER A 213 14.00 -8.02 -1.70
C SER A 213 13.31 -8.47 -2.98
N CYS A 214 14.07 -8.92 -3.99
CA CYS A 214 13.51 -9.39 -5.26
C CYS A 214 12.63 -10.63 -5.12
N TYR A 215 13.06 -11.63 -4.34
CA TYR A 215 12.26 -12.81 -4.04
C TYR A 215 10.97 -12.43 -3.30
N SER A 216 11.08 -11.56 -2.29
CA SER A 216 9.92 -11.06 -1.53
C SER A 216 8.94 -10.28 -2.41
N ASP A 217 9.41 -9.49 -3.36
CA ASP A 217 8.57 -8.73 -4.30
C ASP A 217 7.78 -9.64 -5.25
N HIS A 218 8.23 -10.89 -5.47
CA HIS A 218 7.56 -11.89 -6.30
C HIS A 218 6.80 -12.94 -5.48
N GLY A 219 6.71 -12.78 -4.15
CA GLY A 219 6.02 -13.74 -3.27
C GLY A 219 6.79 -15.03 -2.98
N LEU A 220 8.06 -15.12 -3.40
CA LEU A 220 8.93 -16.27 -3.21
C LEU A 220 9.68 -16.18 -1.86
N ILE A 221 8.90 -16.19 -0.77
CA ILE A 221 9.45 -15.87 0.56
C ILE A 221 10.34 -16.99 1.11
N GLU A 222 10.09 -18.24 0.75
CA GLU A 222 10.89 -19.41 1.13
C GLU A 222 12.32 -19.32 0.56
N GLU A 223 12.45 -18.90 -0.70
CA GLU A 223 13.74 -18.66 -1.35
C GLU A 223 14.47 -17.48 -0.70
N ALA A 224 13.74 -16.42 -0.32
CA ALA A 224 14.31 -15.30 0.44
C ALA A 224 14.86 -15.76 1.80
N GLU A 225 14.14 -16.61 2.53
CA GLU A 225 14.58 -17.19 3.80
C GLU A 225 15.81 -18.09 3.62
N ALA A 226 15.89 -18.86 2.54
CA ALA A 226 17.05 -19.69 2.24
C ALA A 226 18.31 -18.84 1.99
N VAL A 227 18.19 -17.75 1.21
CA VAL A 227 19.28 -16.80 1.00
C VAL A 227 19.69 -16.14 2.32
N PHE A 228 18.71 -15.69 3.11
CA PHE A 228 18.94 -15.09 4.43
C PHE A 228 19.68 -16.03 5.38
N GLY A 229 19.26 -17.29 5.48
CA GLY A 229 19.90 -18.31 6.31
C GLY A 229 21.35 -18.61 5.92
N GLY A 230 21.71 -18.42 4.64
CA GLY A 230 23.06 -18.62 4.12
C GLY A 230 24.06 -17.49 4.44
N VAL A 231 23.62 -16.36 4.99
CA VAL A 231 24.47 -15.20 5.31
C VAL A 231 25.09 -15.37 6.70
N GLN A 232 26.42 -15.32 6.81
CA GLN A 232 27.13 -15.47 8.09
C GLN A 232 26.99 -14.23 8.97
N ASP A 233 27.40 -13.06 8.47
CA ASP A 233 27.34 -11.78 9.20
C ASP A 233 26.21 -10.91 8.64
N LYS A 234 25.06 -10.94 9.32
CA LYS A 234 23.87 -10.17 8.90
C LYS A 234 23.88 -8.80 9.55
N ASP A 235 23.91 -7.75 8.74
CA ASP A 235 23.75 -6.39 9.23
C ASP A 235 22.26 -6.04 9.45
N ALA A 236 22.00 -4.88 10.07
CA ALA A 236 20.64 -4.42 10.33
C ALA A 236 19.80 -4.25 9.05
N VAL A 237 20.43 -4.01 7.89
CA VAL A 237 19.75 -3.83 6.62
C VAL A 237 19.24 -5.18 6.10
N CYS A 238 20.07 -6.23 6.14
CA CYS A 238 19.70 -7.59 5.77
C CYS A 238 18.55 -8.14 6.65
N TRP A 239 18.64 -7.95 7.97
CA TRP A 239 17.55 -8.26 8.91
C TRP A 239 16.26 -7.53 8.56
N THR A 240 16.36 -6.21 8.32
CA THR A 240 15.19 -5.39 7.99
C THR A 240 14.54 -5.83 6.68
N ALA A 241 15.33 -6.18 5.65
CA ALA A 241 14.81 -6.63 4.37
C ALA A 241 14.04 -7.95 4.48
N MET A 242 14.54 -8.90 5.30
CA MET A 242 13.83 -10.17 5.54
C MET A 242 12.54 -9.94 6.35
N ILE A 243 12.59 -9.13 7.41
CA ILE A 243 11.40 -8.78 8.22
C ILE A 243 10.34 -8.08 7.34
N ASP A 244 10.74 -7.09 6.55
CA ASP A 244 9.86 -6.39 5.61
C ASP A 244 9.25 -7.36 4.56
N GLY A 245 10.09 -8.23 3.99
CA GLY A 245 9.65 -9.27 3.06
C GLY A 245 8.59 -10.18 3.65
N CYS A 246 8.75 -10.62 4.91
CA CYS A 246 7.74 -11.40 5.62
C CYS A 246 6.44 -10.61 5.82
N VAL A 247 6.51 -9.35 6.24
CA VAL A 247 5.33 -8.50 6.49
C VAL A 247 4.52 -8.26 5.21
N ARG A 248 5.19 -7.97 4.09
CA ARG A 248 4.52 -7.74 2.80
C ARG A 248 3.87 -8.99 2.22
N ASN A 249 4.39 -10.17 2.56
CA ASN A 249 3.88 -11.46 2.11
C ASN A 249 2.95 -12.13 3.14
N GLY A 250 2.39 -11.37 4.09
CA GLY A 250 1.40 -11.88 5.05
C GLY A 250 1.95 -12.83 6.12
N ARG A 251 3.28 -12.94 6.25
CA ARG A 251 3.99 -13.78 7.23
C ARG A 251 4.34 -12.98 8.49
N ALA A 252 3.38 -12.24 9.04
CA ALA A 252 3.63 -11.32 10.15
C ALA A 252 4.19 -12.02 11.41
N ASN A 253 3.73 -13.24 11.73
CA ASN A 253 4.26 -14.00 12.87
C ASN A 253 5.77 -14.27 12.70
N ARG A 254 6.18 -14.71 11.51
CA ARG A 254 7.60 -14.94 11.19
C ARG A 254 8.43 -13.66 11.25
N ALA A 255 7.86 -12.53 10.81
CA ALA A 255 8.52 -11.23 10.92
C ALA A 255 8.85 -10.87 12.38
N LEU A 256 7.95 -11.16 13.32
CA LEU A 256 8.18 -10.94 14.76
C LEU A 256 9.20 -11.92 15.34
N GLU A 257 9.24 -13.17 14.88
CA GLU A 257 10.28 -14.12 15.26
C GLU A 257 11.66 -13.68 14.81
N LEU A 258 11.80 -13.25 13.55
CA LEU A 258 13.04 -12.69 13.00
C LEU A 258 13.49 -11.45 13.78
N PHE A 259 12.56 -10.59 14.20
CA PHE A 259 12.89 -9.46 15.06
C PHE A 259 13.45 -9.90 16.43
N ARG A 260 12.89 -10.96 17.04
CA ARG A 260 13.42 -11.54 18.28
C ARG A 260 14.80 -12.18 18.05
N GLU A 261 15.03 -12.84 16.91
CA GLU A 261 16.32 -13.40 16.52
C GLU A 261 17.38 -12.29 16.33
N MET A 262 17.05 -11.22 15.59
CA MET A 262 17.90 -10.03 15.40
C MET A 262 18.39 -9.46 16.75
N GLN A 263 17.50 -9.37 17.74
CA GLN A 263 17.84 -8.90 19.08
C GLN A 263 18.75 -9.86 19.83
N ARG A 264 18.55 -11.17 19.72
CA ARG A 264 19.43 -12.19 20.33
C ARG A 264 20.84 -12.17 19.73
N GLU A 265 20.96 -11.82 18.46
CA GLU A 265 22.25 -11.58 17.79
C GLU A 265 22.86 -10.21 18.12
N ASN A 266 22.25 -9.43 19.01
CA ASN A 266 22.69 -8.08 19.40
C ASN A 266 22.76 -7.09 18.22
N VAL A 267 22.01 -7.31 17.15
CA VAL A 267 21.89 -6.37 16.04
C VAL A 267 20.83 -5.33 16.39
N GLN A 268 21.20 -4.05 16.45
CA GLN A 268 20.29 -2.99 16.85
C GLN A 268 19.27 -2.66 15.75
N PRO A 269 17.96 -2.73 16.03
CA PRO A 269 16.90 -2.26 15.12
C PRO A 269 17.07 -0.78 14.75
N ASN A 270 16.90 -0.47 13.47
CA ASN A 270 16.86 0.92 12.98
C ASN A 270 15.40 1.40 12.83
N GLU A 271 15.22 2.64 12.38
CA GLU A 271 13.89 3.25 12.16
C GLU A 271 13.00 2.42 11.23
N PHE A 272 13.55 1.87 10.14
CA PHE A 272 12.83 1.04 9.20
C PHE A 272 12.44 -0.30 9.82
N THR A 273 13.34 -0.94 10.57
CA THR A 273 13.04 -2.18 11.31
C THR A 273 11.83 -1.97 12.23
N VAL A 274 11.81 -0.87 12.98
CA VAL A 274 10.70 -0.54 13.88
C VAL A 274 9.38 -0.41 13.11
N VAL A 275 9.38 0.27 11.97
CA VAL A 275 8.18 0.42 11.13
C VAL A 275 7.68 -0.93 10.62
N CYS A 276 8.57 -1.82 10.16
CA CYS A 276 8.19 -3.17 9.72
C CYS A 276 7.58 -3.98 10.87
N VAL A 277 8.19 -3.93 12.06
CA VAL A 277 7.69 -4.66 13.25
C VAL A 277 6.35 -4.11 13.73
N LEU A 278 6.16 -2.79 13.74
CA LEU A 278 4.87 -2.18 14.08
C LEU A 278 3.78 -2.55 13.06
N SER A 279 4.14 -2.66 11.77
CA SER A 279 3.23 -3.15 10.73
C SER A 279 2.86 -4.63 10.95
N ALA A 280 3.81 -5.48 11.36
CA ALA A 280 3.51 -6.86 11.76
C ALA A 280 2.55 -6.91 12.96
N CYS A 281 2.78 -6.07 13.98
CA CYS A 281 1.89 -5.96 15.14
C CYS A 281 0.47 -5.53 14.73
N SER A 282 0.35 -4.55 13.85
CA SER A 282 -0.90 -4.05 13.26
C SER A 282 -1.67 -5.16 12.52
N GLN A 283 -0.99 -6.00 11.75
CA GLN A 283 -1.61 -7.12 11.04
C GLN A 283 -2.15 -8.19 12.00
N LEU A 284 -1.38 -8.54 13.04
CA LEU A 284 -1.72 -9.60 13.98
C LEU A 284 -2.62 -9.16 15.15
N GLY A 285 -2.72 -7.85 15.40
CA GLY A 285 -3.37 -7.32 16.61
C GLY A 285 -2.52 -7.44 17.88
N ALA A 286 -1.19 -7.47 17.76
CA ALA A 286 -0.24 -7.62 18.88
C ALA A 286 0.00 -6.28 19.59
N LEU A 287 -0.94 -5.87 20.45
CA LEU A 287 -0.94 -4.58 21.14
C LEU A 287 0.21 -4.47 22.15
N GLU A 288 0.47 -5.51 22.94
CA GLU A 288 1.47 -5.43 24.02
C GLU A 288 2.89 -5.36 23.43
N LEU A 289 3.16 -6.15 22.38
CA LEU A 289 4.40 -6.01 21.62
C LEU A 289 4.51 -4.63 20.97
N GLY A 290 3.42 -4.12 20.39
CA GLY A 290 3.37 -2.77 19.82
C GLY A 290 3.71 -1.67 20.83
N ARG A 291 3.19 -1.74 22.06
CA ARG A 291 3.54 -0.83 23.17
C ARG A 291 4.99 -0.96 23.60
N TRP A 292 5.51 -2.19 23.64
CA TRP A 292 6.90 -2.44 23.93
C TRP A 292 7.82 -1.78 22.88
N VAL A 293 7.49 -1.92 21.59
CA VAL A 293 8.21 -1.28 20.48
C VAL A 293 8.08 0.25 20.54
N HIS A 294 6.91 0.79 20.86
CA HIS A 294 6.75 2.24 21.07
C HIS A 294 7.63 2.75 22.22
N SER A 295 7.70 2.00 23.32
CA SER A 295 8.61 2.31 24.43
C SER A 295 10.08 2.20 24.03
N TYR A 296 10.41 1.29 23.11
CA TYR A 296 11.75 1.13 22.54
C TYR A 296 12.14 2.36 21.71
N VAL A 297 11.24 2.91 20.89
CA VAL A 297 11.46 4.16 20.11
C VAL A 297 11.91 5.30 21.02
N GLY A 298 11.22 5.51 22.14
CA GLY A 298 11.58 6.53 23.12
C GLY A 298 12.91 6.25 23.82
N ARG A 299 13.16 5.00 24.23
CA ARG A 299 14.39 4.60 24.94
C ARG A 299 15.67 4.75 24.11
N TYR A 300 15.60 4.48 22.81
CA TYR A 300 16.76 4.55 21.92
C TYR A 300 16.83 5.85 21.12
N ASN A 301 16.07 6.87 21.55
CA ASN A 301 16.05 8.21 20.96
C ASN A 301 15.79 8.19 19.44
N ILE A 302 14.98 7.22 18.96
CA ILE A 302 14.50 7.20 17.58
C ILE A 302 13.49 8.33 17.46
N ARG A 303 13.72 9.24 16.51
CA ARG A 303 12.90 10.42 16.33
C ARG A 303 11.47 10.01 15.96
N LEU A 304 10.49 10.44 16.74
CA LEU A 304 9.07 10.35 16.40
C LEU A 304 8.74 11.39 15.31
N ASN A 305 9.09 11.08 14.06
CA ASN A 305 8.72 11.84 12.88
C ASN A 305 7.36 11.36 12.33
N THR A 306 6.89 11.95 11.22
CA THR A 306 5.61 11.54 10.62
C THR A 306 5.62 10.10 10.09
N PHE A 307 6.78 9.56 9.70
CA PHE A 307 6.92 8.18 9.24
C PHE A 307 6.66 7.19 10.37
N VAL A 308 7.46 7.23 11.44
CA VAL A 308 7.27 6.37 12.63
C VAL A 308 5.93 6.64 13.31
N GLY A 309 5.54 7.92 13.40
CA GLY A 309 4.28 8.36 14.00
C GLY A 309 3.06 7.78 13.32
N SER A 310 3.01 7.82 11.99
CA SER A 310 1.87 7.28 11.21
C SER A 310 1.76 5.77 11.35
N THR A 311 2.88 5.04 11.44
CA THR A 311 2.88 3.59 11.68
C THR A 311 2.45 3.24 13.10
N LEU A 312 2.85 4.02 14.11
CA LEU A 312 2.36 3.84 15.48
C LEU A 312 0.85 4.06 15.57
N ILE A 313 0.32 5.09 14.89
CA ILE A 313 -1.13 5.34 14.80
C ILE A 313 -1.82 4.14 14.13
N ASP A 314 -1.30 3.66 12.99
CA ASP A 314 -1.86 2.48 12.30
C ASP A 314 -1.85 1.24 13.20
N MET A 315 -0.75 0.99 13.92
CA MET A 315 -0.63 -0.12 14.85
C MET A 315 -1.64 -0.02 15.98
N TYR A 316 -1.70 1.11 16.70
CA TYR A 316 -2.63 1.27 17.82
C TYR A 316 -4.10 1.16 17.39
N THR A 317 -4.46 1.75 16.25
CA THR A 317 -5.82 1.65 15.68
C THR A 317 -6.15 0.19 15.33
N LYS A 318 -5.30 -0.52 14.59
CA LYS A 318 -5.56 -1.91 14.19
C LYS A 318 -5.36 -2.96 15.30
N CYS A 319 -4.76 -2.57 16.43
CA CYS A 319 -4.73 -3.35 17.67
C CYS A 319 -5.88 -3.02 18.63
N GLY A 320 -6.82 -2.15 18.24
CA GLY A 320 -8.03 -1.87 19.02
C GLY A 320 -7.86 -0.86 20.15
N SER A 321 -6.81 -0.04 20.14
CA SER A 321 -6.56 1.03 21.11
C SER A 321 -6.57 2.40 20.43
N ILE A 322 -7.78 2.91 20.16
CA ILE A 322 -7.96 4.19 19.45
C ILE A 322 -7.50 5.39 20.29
N GLU A 323 -7.57 5.28 21.61
CA GLU A 323 -7.16 6.31 22.56
C GLU A 323 -5.65 6.54 22.52
N GLU A 324 -4.84 5.47 22.55
CA GLU A 324 -3.38 5.57 22.41
C GLU A 324 -2.97 6.09 21.02
N ALA A 325 -3.72 5.73 19.97
CA ALA A 325 -3.50 6.28 18.64
C ALA A 325 -3.72 7.81 18.60
N GLN A 326 -4.79 8.31 19.25
CA GLN A 326 -5.05 9.74 19.38
C GLN A 326 -3.96 10.46 20.19
N GLU A 327 -3.43 9.82 21.24
CA GLU A 327 -2.31 10.35 22.01
C GLU A 327 -1.04 10.50 21.16
N VAL A 328 -0.67 9.47 20.41
CA VAL A 328 0.48 9.52 19.48
C VAL A 328 0.27 10.61 18.44
N PHE A 329 -0.90 10.66 17.80
CA PHE A 329 -1.23 11.70 16.84
C PHE A 329 -1.09 13.10 17.47
N GLY A 330 -1.62 13.29 18.68
CA GLY A 330 -1.49 14.54 19.44
C GLY A 330 -0.04 14.99 19.63
N LYS A 331 0.85 14.06 19.98
CA LYS A 331 2.29 14.31 20.24
C LYS A 331 3.12 14.64 19.00
N LEU A 332 2.65 14.36 17.78
CA LEU A 332 3.39 14.69 16.56
C LEU A 332 3.53 16.20 16.38
N ALA A 333 4.77 16.69 16.37
CA ALA A 333 5.10 18.11 16.19
C ALA A 333 4.64 18.63 14.81
N GLU A 334 4.89 17.84 13.76
CA GLU A 334 4.40 18.08 12.42
C GLU A 334 3.50 16.91 12.02
N LYS A 335 2.37 17.22 11.40
CA LYS A 335 1.39 16.23 10.92
C LYS A 335 1.24 16.42 9.43
N ASP A 336 1.57 15.39 8.66
CA ASP A 336 1.41 15.36 7.21
C ASP A 336 0.15 14.59 6.81
N VAL A 337 -0.13 14.56 5.51
CA VAL A 337 -1.28 13.84 4.91
C VAL A 337 -1.34 12.38 5.38
N VAL A 338 -0.19 11.71 5.55
CA VAL A 338 -0.14 10.30 5.95
C VAL A 338 -0.63 10.13 7.39
N SER A 339 -0.16 10.96 8.31
CA SER A 339 -0.59 10.89 9.72
C SER A 339 -2.08 11.19 9.91
N TYR A 340 -2.65 12.13 9.15
CA TYR A 340 -4.10 12.39 9.16
C TYR A 340 -4.86 11.20 8.57
N ASN A 341 -4.41 10.63 7.45
CA ASN A 341 -5.05 9.48 6.83
C ASN A 341 -5.10 8.28 7.78
N SER A 342 -3.98 7.94 8.45
CA SER A 342 -3.95 6.86 9.45
C SER A 342 -4.98 7.08 10.56
N MET A 343 -5.11 8.31 11.07
CA MET A 343 -6.05 8.63 12.14
C MET A 343 -7.52 8.64 11.66
N ILE A 344 -7.81 9.19 10.46
CA ILE A 344 -9.14 9.21 9.86
C ILE A 344 -9.64 7.78 9.61
N VAL A 345 -8.81 6.93 9.00
CA VAL A 345 -9.13 5.51 8.76
C VAL A 345 -9.34 4.79 10.09
N GLY A 346 -8.46 5.01 11.07
CA GLY A 346 -8.61 4.44 12.41
C GLY A 346 -9.92 4.83 13.10
N LEU A 347 -10.31 6.11 13.05
CA LEU A 347 -11.60 6.56 13.60
C LEU A 347 -12.78 5.92 12.88
N ALA A 348 -12.72 5.80 11.55
CA ALA A 348 -13.74 5.13 10.75
C ALA A 348 -13.89 3.64 11.13
N MET A 349 -12.77 2.92 11.27
CA MET A 349 -12.77 1.51 11.69
C MET A 349 -13.38 1.32 13.08
N HIS A 350 -13.24 2.28 13.98
CA HIS A 350 -13.80 2.24 15.34
C HIS A 350 -15.24 2.78 15.44
N GLY A 351 -15.87 3.16 14.32
CA GLY A 351 -17.23 3.71 14.31
C GLY A 351 -17.33 5.15 14.81
N ARG A 352 -16.20 5.87 14.95
CA ARG A 352 -16.14 7.28 15.35
C ARG A 352 -16.24 8.20 14.12
N SER A 353 -17.25 7.98 13.28
CA SER A 353 -17.32 8.60 11.95
C SER A 353 -17.37 10.12 11.95
N TYR A 354 -18.10 10.73 12.89
CA TYR A 354 -18.15 12.19 13.01
C TYR A 354 -16.77 12.78 13.30
N GLU A 355 -15.99 12.16 14.18
CA GLU A 355 -14.63 12.62 14.48
C GLU A 355 -13.70 12.45 13.27
N ALA A 356 -13.88 11.39 12.47
CA ALA A 356 -13.14 11.19 11.23
C ALA A 356 -13.41 12.33 10.22
N VAL A 357 -14.67 12.72 10.06
CA VAL A 357 -15.07 13.84 9.18
C VAL A 357 -14.56 15.18 9.70
N GLU A 358 -14.65 15.44 11.01
CA GLU A 358 -14.10 16.66 11.61
C GLU A 358 -12.58 16.74 11.45
N LEU A 359 -11.89 15.60 11.59
CA LEU A 359 -10.44 15.54 11.39
C LEU A 359 -10.05 15.78 9.92
N TYR A 360 -10.86 15.30 8.97
CA TYR A 360 -10.72 15.62 7.54
C TYR A 360 -10.91 17.12 7.26
N ARG A 361 -11.94 17.74 7.84
CA ARG A 361 -12.15 19.19 7.72
C ARG A 361 -10.98 19.96 8.31
N LEU A 362 -10.48 19.55 9.48
CA LEU A 362 -9.30 20.16 10.10
C LEU A 362 -8.07 20.05 9.19
N MET A 363 -7.82 18.89 8.57
CA MET A 363 -6.73 18.70 7.61
C MET A 363 -6.79 19.73 6.48
N ILE A 364 -7.96 19.96 5.90
CA ILE A 364 -8.16 20.95 4.83
C ILE A 364 -7.89 22.37 5.34
N THR A 365 -8.41 22.73 6.52
CA THR A 365 -8.18 24.08 7.09
C THR A 365 -6.71 24.35 7.40
N ARG A 366 -5.90 23.29 7.60
CA ARG A 366 -4.44 23.38 7.77
C ARG A 366 -3.68 23.50 6.45
N GLY A 367 -4.37 23.57 5.31
CA GLY A 367 -3.77 23.69 3.99
C GLY A 367 -3.18 22.38 3.45
N LEU A 368 -3.48 21.24 4.09
CA LEU A 368 -3.05 19.94 3.59
C LEU A 368 -4.00 19.46 2.49
N ARG A 369 -3.45 19.11 1.33
CA ARG A 369 -4.24 18.64 0.20
C ARG A 369 -4.63 17.16 0.40
N PRO A 370 -5.93 16.82 0.40
CA PRO A 370 -6.41 15.45 0.39
C PRO A 370 -5.86 14.65 -0.80
N THR A 371 -5.77 13.34 -0.59
CA THR A 371 -5.34 12.36 -1.59
C THR A 371 -6.41 11.29 -1.75
N HIS A 372 -6.28 10.39 -2.73
CA HIS A 372 -7.19 9.24 -2.88
C HIS A 372 -7.37 8.45 -1.55
N ILE A 373 -6.28 8.23 -0.81
CA ILE A 373 -6.33 7.51 0.48
C ILE A 373 -7.17 8.28 1.52
N THR A 374 -7.09 9.62 1.51
CA THR A 374 -7.91 10.46 2.39
C THR A 374 -9.39 10.25 2.12
N PHE A 375 -9.80 10.30 0.84
CA PHE A 375 -11.20 10.13 0.46
C PHE A 375 -11.73 8.73 0.77
N VAL A 376 -10.97 7.67 0.54
CA VAL A 376 -11.34 6.31 0.98
C VAL A 376 -11.59 6.26 2.49
N GLY A 377 -10.71 6.89 3.29
CA GLY A 377 -10.87 6.93 4.74
C GLY A 377 -12.16 7.62 5.21
N VAL A 378 -12.48 8.78 4.63
CA VAL A 378 -13.69 9.53 5.02
C VAL A 378 -14.97 8.88 4.46
N LEU A 379 -14.94 8.34 3.24
CA LEU A 379 -16.08 7.62 2.67
C LEU A 379 -16.39 6.33 3.45
N ASN A 380 -15.37 5.61 3.93
CA ASN A 380 -15.57 4.49 4.87
C ASN A 380 -16.23 4.95 6.17
N ALA A 381 -15.84 6.13 6.70
CA ALA A 381 -16.50 6.71 7.85
C ALA A 381 -17.99 6.97 7.59
N CYS A 382 -18.33 7.51 6.41
CA CYS A 382 -19.71 7.71 5.98
C CYS A 382 -20.45 6.37 5.89
N SER A 383 -19.85 5.35 5.25
CA SER A 383 -20.42 4.00 5.13
C SER A 383 -20.75 3.39 6.49
N HIS A 384 -19.83 3.45 7.45
CA HIS A 384 -20.02 2.87 8.78
C HIS A 384 -21.07 3.58 9.65
N SER A 385 -21.49 4.79 9.28
CA SER A 385 -22.53 5.56 9.98
C SER A 385 -23.78 5.85 9.14
N GLY A 386 -23.87 5.35 7.91
CA GLY A 386 -25.02 5.58 7.03
C GLY A 386 -25.20 7.04 6.57
N LEU A 387 -24.12 7.83 6.51
CA LEU A 387 -24.17 9.24 6.15
C LEU A 387 -24.21 9.42 4.62
N VAL A 388 -25.33 9.06 3.98
CA VAL A 388 -25.46 9.02 2.51
C VAL A 388 -25.20 10.37 1.85
N ASP A 389 -25.88 11.43 2.30
CA ASP A 389 -25.77 12.76 1.69
C ASP A 389 -24.34 13.29 1.76
N MET A 390 -23.72 13.15 2.93
CA MET A 390 -22.32 13.53 3.15
C MET A 390 -21.35 12.69 2.30
N GLY A 391 -21.63 11.40 2.10
CA GLY A 391 -20.83 10.53 1.24
C GLY A 391 -20.80 11.03 -0.22
N PHE A 392 -21.95 11.42 -0.75
CA PHE A 392 -22.04 12.02 -2.10
C PHE A 392 -21.35 13.39 -2.17
N GLU A 393 -21.56 14.26 -1.17
CA GLU A 393 -20.86 15.56 -1.10
C GLU A 393 -19.34 15.39 -1.13
N ILE A 394 -18.81 14.44 -0.37
CA ILE A 394 -17.37 14.14 -0.32
C ILE A 394 -16.87 13.62 -1.67
N LEU A 395 -17.58 12.66 -2.28
CA LEU A 395 -17.20 12.12 -3.60
C LEU A 395 -17.22 13.20 -4.68
N GLU A 396 -18.21 14.10 -4.66
CA GLU A 396 -18.27 15.22 -5.60
C GLU A 396 -17.13 16.21 -5.38
N SER A 397 -16.81 16.55 -4.13
CA SER A 397 -15.70 17.46 -3.81
C SER A 397 -14.35 16.91 -4.29
N MET A 398 -14.15 15.59 -4.24
CA MET A 398 -12.95 14.92 -4.74
C MET A 398 -12.64 15.27 -6.21
N VAL A 399 -13.69 15.30 -7.04
CA VAL A 399 -13.58 15.61 -8.46
C VAL A 399 -13.55 17.12 -8.69
N LYS A 400 -14.53 17.85 -8.14
CA LYS A 400 -14.73 19.29 -8.41
C LYS A 400 -13.62 20.16 -7.83
N ASP A 401 -13.24 19.92 -6.58
CA ASP A 401 -12.35 20.82 -5.84
C ASP A 401 -10.88 20.38 -5.92
N TYR A 402 -10.64 19.07 -6.06
CA TYR A 402 -9.29 18.49 -6.04
C TYR A 402 -8.85 17.88 -7.37
N GLY A 403 -9.73 17.72 -8.35
CA GLY A 403 -9.39 17.14 -9.65
C GLY A 403 -8.86 15.71 -9.54
N LEU A 404 -9.35 14.95 -8.57
CA LEU A 404 -8.99 13.55 -8.36
C LEU A 404 -10.10 12.66 -8.92
N GLU A 405 -9.78 11.85 -9.93
CA GLU A 405 -10.73 10.88 -10.47
C GLU A 405 -10.99 9.74 -9.47
N PRO A 406 -12.26 9.33 -9.26
CA PRO A 406 -12.58 8.22 -8.37
C PRO A 406 -11.97 6.90 -8.86
N ARG A 407 -11.42 6.14 -7.91
CA ARG A 407 -10.89 4.77 -8.11
C ARG A 407 -11.86 3.74 -7.55
N ILE A 408 -11.60 2.46 -7.85
CA ILE A 408 -12.46 1.33 -7.46
C ILE A 408 -12.80 1.32 -5.97
N GLU A 409 -11.84 1.71 -5.11
CA GLU A 409 -12.02 1.75 -3.66
C GLU A 409 -13.06 2.80 -3.24
N HIS A 410 -13.12 3.95 -3.92
CA HIS A 410 -14.08 5.02 -3.60
C HIS A 410 -15.50 4.60 -3.97
N TYR A 411 -15.66 3.99 -5.15
CA TYR A 411 -16.93 3.42 -5.58
C TYR A 411 -17.38 2.29 -4.65
N GLY A 412 -16.45 1.42 -4.23
CA GLY A 412 -16.70 0.38 -3.23
C GLY A 412 -17.24 0.93 -1.92
N CYS A 413 -16.66 2.02 -1.39
CA CYS A 413 -17.19 2.67 -0.18
C CYS A 413 -18.63 3.18 -0.36
N MET A 414 -18.95 3.74 -1.53
CA MET A 414 -20.29 4.28 -1.81
C MET A 414 -21.34 3.18 -2.00
N VAL A 415 -20.97 2.09 -2.67
CA VAL A 415 -21.85 0.91 -2.82
C VAL A 415 -22.08 0.23 -1.48
N ASP A 416 -21.05 0.11 -0.63
CA ASP A 416 -21.18 -0.39 0.74
C ASP A 416 -22.11 0.51 1.58
N LEU A 417 -21.96 1.84 1.46
CA LEU A 417 -22.82 2.83 2.13
C LEU A 417 -24.29 2.68 1.73
N LEU A 418 -24.59 2.69 0.43
CA LEU A 418 -25.97 2.54 -0.08
C LEU A 418 -26.54 1.17 0.27
N GLY A 419 -25.72 0.13 0.14
CA GLY A 419 -26.07 -1.26 0.47
C GLY A 419 -26.45 -1.43 1.94
N ARG A 420 -25.66 -0.89 2.88
CA ARG A 420 -25.96 -0.94 4.33
C ARG A 420 -27.26 -0.22 4.68
N VAL A 421 -27.52 0.93 4.06
CA VAL A 421 -28.76 1.69 4.28
C VAL A 421 -29.98 1.01 3.64
N GLY A 422 -29.78 0.11 2.69
CA GLY A 422 -30.85 -0.62 1.99
C GLY A 422 -31.36 0.08 0.72
N ARG A 423 -30.64 1.09 0.21
CA ARG A 423 -30.93 1.77 -1.06
C ARG A 423 -30.36 0.98 -2.23
N LEU A 424 -30.83 -0.26 -2.41
CA LEU A 424 -30.22 -1.26 -3.29
C LEU A 424 -30.32 -0.91 -4.78
N GLU A 425 -31.48 -0.43 -5.23
CA GLU A 425 -31.70 -0.04 -6.61
C GLU A 425 -30.79 1.13 -7.00
N GLU A 426 -30.65 2.12 -6.12
CA GLU A 426 -29.73 3.24 -6.33
C GLU A 426 -28.26 2.81 -6.30
N ALA A 427 -27.89 1.84 -5.44
CA ALA A 427 -26.56 1.26 -5.47
C ALA A 427 -26.28 0.59 -6.83
N TYR A 428 -27.26 -0.11 -7.40
CA TYR A 428 -27.14 -0.71 -8.72
C TYR A 428 -27.00 0.35 -9.83
N GLU A 429 -27.86 1.38 -9.84
CA GLU A 429 -27.77 2.50 -10.79
C GLU A 429 -26.47 3.30 -10.64
N PHE A 430 -25.92 3.38 -9.42
CA PHE A 430 -24.63 4.01 -9.17
C PHE A 430 -23.49 3.20 -9.80
N ILE A 431 -23.52 1.87 -9.70
CA ILE A 431 -22.54 0.99 -10.37
C ILE A 431 -22.61 1.15 -11.89
N GLU A 432 -23.82 1.21 -12.47
CA GLU A 432 -23.99 1.38 -13.92
C GLU A 432 -23.46 2.73 -14.45
N ARG A 433 -23.37 3.74 -13.58
CA ARG A 433 -22.85 5.09 -13.93
C ARG A 433 -21.36 5.25 -13.68
N MET A 434 -20.67 4.23 -13.17
CA MET A 434 -19.22 4.30 -12.90
C MET A 434 -18.43 4.59 -14.18
N SER A 435 -17.39 5.41 -14.06
CA SER A 435 -16.45 5.71 -15.15
C SER A 435 -15.43 4.60 -15.42
N ILE A 436 -15.38 3.59 -14.56
CA ILE A 436 -14.46 2.45 -14.61
C ILE A 436 -15.24 1.14 -14.47
N GLU A 437 -14.66 0.04 -14.97
CA GLU A 437 -15.28 -1.27 -14.85
C GLU A 437 -15.36 -1.71 -13.37
N PRO A 438 -16.54 -2.14 -12.88
CA PRO A 438 -16.70 -2.61 -11.51
C PRO A 438 -16.02 -3.97 -11.30
N ASP A 439 -15.33 -4.13 -10.18
CA ASP A 439 -14.67 -5.36 -9.80
C ASP A 439 -15.61 -6.31 -9.03
N HIS A 440 -15.13 -7.52 -8.72
CA HIS A 440 -15.91 -8.51 -7.96
C HIS A 440 -16.20 -8.06 -6.52
N VAL A 441 -15.40 -7.14 -5.96
CA VAL A 441 -15.58 -6.61 -4.60
C VAL A 441 -16.81 -5.71 -4.53
N ILE A 442 -16.97 -4.80 -5.50
CA ILE A 442 -18.14 -3.91 -5.60
C ILE A 442 -19.43 -4.72 -5.77
N TRP A 443 -19.45 -5.65 -6.72
CA TRP A 443 -20.61 -6.52 -6.93
C TRP A 443 -20.87 -7.42 -5.71
N GLY A 444 -19.82 -7.90 -5.05
CA GLY A 444 -19.91 -8.65 -3.80
C GLY A 444 -20.52 -7.84 -2.66
N ALA A 445 -20.18 -6.56 -2.53
CA ALA A 445 -20.77 -5.66 -1.54
C ALA A 445 -22.28 -5.50 -1.77
N LEU A 446 -22.70 -5.24 -3.02
CA LEU A 446 -24.12 -5.15 -3.36
C LEU A 446 -24.86 -6.48 -3.15
N LEU A 447 -24.26 -7.60 -3.55
CA LEU A 447 -24.85 -8.93 -3.33
C LEU A 447 -25.04 -9.25 -1.84
N GLY A 448 -24.07 -8.86 -1.01
CA GLY A 448 -24.17 -8.97 0.45
C GLY A 448 -25.31 -8.13 1.01
N ALA A 449 -25.47 -6.90 0.53
CA ALA A 449 -26.58 -6.03 0.89
C ALA A 449 -27.95 -6.61 0.44
N CYS A 450 -28.05 -7.16 -0.77
CA CYS A 450 -29.26 -7.84 -1.23
C CYS A 450 -29.66 -9.01 -0.32
N LYS A 451 -28.69 -9.78 0.17
CA LYS A 451 -28.94 -10.83 1.16
C LYS A 451 -29.49 -10.26 2.47
N ILE A 452 -28.87 -9.19 2.99
CA ILE A 452 -29.26 -8.58 4.27
C ILE A 452 -30.69 -8.01 4.21
N HIS A 453 -31.03 -7.33 3.12
CA HIS A 453 -32.34 -6.68 2.96
C HIS A 453 -33.38 -7.55 2.24
N GLY A 454 -33.06 -8.80 1.90
CA GLY A 454 -33.99 -9.77 1.30
C GLY A 454 -34.41 -9.48 -0.15
N ASN A 455 -33.62 -8.73 -0.92
CA ASN A 455 -33.92 -8.42 -2.32
C ASN A 455 -33.45 -9.54 -3.26
N LEU A 456 -34.32 -10.52 -3.47
CA LEU A 456 -34.07 -11.70 -4.29
C LEU A 456 -33.78 -11.36 -5.76
N THR A 457 -34.58 -10.49 -6.36
CA THR A 457 -34.54 -10.20 -7.80
C THR A 457 -33.22 -9.54 -8.18
N LEU A 458 -32.80 -8.52 -7.44
CA LEU A 458 -31.52 -7.87 -7.66
C LEU A 458 -30.34 -8.77 -7.27
N GLY A 459 -30.47 -9.53 -6.17
CA GLY A 459 -29.46 -10.49 -5.73
C GLY A 459 -29.15 -11.53 -6.81
N GLU A 460 -30.16 -12.06 -7.51
CA GLU A 460 -29.96 -12.99 -8.63
C GLU A 460 -29.29 -12.35 -9.84
N LYS A 461 -29.68 -11.11 -10.16
CA LYS A 461 -29.06 -10.36 -11.26
C LYS A 461 -27.57 -10.16 -11.01
N VAL A 462 -27.20 -9.68 -9.83
CA VAL A 462 -25.80 -9.48 -9.42
C VAL A 462 -25.05 -10.81 -9.34
N ALA A 463 -25.70 -11.87 -8.85
CA ALA A 463 -25.10 -13.20 -8.79
C ALA A 463 -24.76 -13.76 -10.18
N GLY A 464 -25.60 -13.48 -11.20
CA GLY A 464 -25.31 -13.83 -12.60
C GLY A 464 -24.03 -13.16 -13.11
N ILE A 465 -23.91 -11.85 -12.90
CA ILE A 465 -22.74 -11.04 -13.30
C ILE A 465 -21.45 -11.60 -12.69
N LEU A 466 -21.46 -11.90 -11.38
CA LEU A 466 -20.30 -12.42 -10.67
C LEU A 466 -19.86 -13.82 -11.12
N ILE A 467 -20.81 -14.67 -11.54
CA ILE A 467 -20.50 -16.02 -12.04
C ILE A 467 -19.82 -15.98 -13.42
N GLU A 468 -20.20 -15.00 -14.24
CA GLU A 468 -19.63 -14.77 -15.57
C GLU A 468 -18.25 -14.10 -15.48
N SER A 469 -17.92 -13.46 -14.36
CA SER A 469 -16.60 -12.88 -14.13
C SER A 469 -15.49 -13.94 -13.97
N GLU A 470 -14.39 -13.77 -14.70
CA GLU A 470 -13.22 -14.65 -14.61
C GLU A 470 -12.36 -14.40 -13.36
N ALA A 471 -12.50 -13.24 -12.70
CA ALA A 471 -11.62 -12.77 -11.62
C ALA A 471 -12.16 -12.96 -10.19
N ALA A 472 -13.25 -13.70 -9.99
CA ALA A 472 -13.88 -13.85 -8.68
C ALA A 472 -13.01 -14.60 -7.66
N ASP A 473 -12.93 -14.07 -6.43
CA ASP A 473 -12.19 -14.67 -5.32
C ASP A 473 -13.01 -15.72 -4.52
N SER A 474 -12.36 -16.36 -3.54
CA SER A 474 -13.00 -17.36 -2.68
C SER A 474 -14.19 -16.80 -1.89
N GLY A 475 -14.10 -15.55 -1.44
CA GLY A 475 -15.15 -14.85 -0.70
C GLY A 475 -16.41 -14.63 -1.53
N THR A 476 -16.24 -14.29 -2.81
CA THR A 476 -17.32 -14.07 -3.78
C THR A 476 -18.10 -15.35 -4.03
N TYR A 477 -17.42 -16.47 -4.29
CA TYR A 477 -18.09 -17.77 -4.44
C TYR A 477 -18.78 -18.23 -3.15
N VAL A 478 -18.19 -17.96 -2.00
CA VAL A 478 -18.82 -18.22 -0.69
C VAL A 478 -20.11 -17.41 -0.56
N LEU A 479 -20.07 -16.12 -0.89
CA LEU A 479 -21.23 -15.24 -0.81
C LEU A 479 -22.33 -15.68 -1.79
N LEU A 480 -21.98 -15.97 -3.05
CA LEU A 480 -22.91 -16.49 -4.06
C LEU A 480 -23.64 -17.75 -3.59
N SER A 481 -22.89 -18.71 -3.08
CA SER A 481 -23.44 -19.96 -2.54
C SER A 481 -24.40 -19.69 -1.38
N ASN A 482 -24.01 -18.79 -0.46
CA ASN A 482 -24.83 -18.42 0.68
C ASN A 482 -26.11 -17.66 0.28
N VAL A 483 -26.04 -16.78 -0.71
CA VAL A 483 -27.20 -16.03 -1.21
C VAL A 483 -28.20 -16.99 -1.86
N TYR A 484 -27.75 -17.88 -2.74
CA TYR A 484 -28.63 -18.87 -3.35
C TYR A 484 -29.27 -19.80 -2.33
N ALA A 485 -28.51 -20.26 -1.33
CA ALA A 485 -29.04 -21.11 -0.27
C ALA A 485 -30.07 -20.36 0.59
N SER A 486 -29.85 -19.08 0.93
CA SER A 486 -30.85 -18.28 1.66
C SER A 486 -32.15 -18.08 0.88
N PHE A 487 -32.13 -18.26 -0.44
CA PHE A 487 -33.29 -18.18 -1.31
C PHE A 487 -33.86 -19.56 -1.70
N GLY A 488 -33.38 -20.64 -1.08
CA GLY A 488 -33.82 -22.01 -1.36
C GLY A 488 -33.35 -22.58 -2.71
N LYS A 489 -32.44 -21.90 -3.42
CA LYS A 489 -31.90 -22.32 -4.73
C LYS A 489 -30.66 -23.21 -4.57
N TRP A 490 -30.84 -24.36 -3.93
CA TRP A 490 -29.77 -25.29 -3.57
C TRP A 490 -28.89 -25.75 -4.74
N GLU A 491 -29.48 -26.02 -5.90
CA GLU A 491 -28.73 -26.42 -7.10
C GLU A 491 -27.72 -25.35 -7.56
N LYS A 492 -28.15 -24.08 -7.56
CA LYS A 492 -27.26 -22.95 -7.89
C LYS A 492 -26.19 -22.74 -6.82
N ALA A 493 -26.54 -22.93 -5.55
CA ALA A 493 -25.60 -22.84 -4.43
C ALA A 493 -24.48 -23.90 -4.53
N VAL A 494 -24.84 -25.13 -4.89
CA VAL A 494 -23.88 -26.22 -5.14
C VAL A 494 -23.06 -25.95 -6.41
N SER A 495 -23.68 -25.47 -7.48
CA SER A 495 -22.98 -25.09 -8.72
C SER A 495 -21.91 -24.02 -8.47
N ALA A 496 -22.20 -22.99 -7.67
CA ALA A 496 -21.23 -21.97 -7.29
C ALA A 496 -20.01 -22.56 -6.54
N ARG A 497 -20.24 -23.55 -5.65
CA ARG A 497 -19.16 -24.28 -4.95
C ARG A 497 -18.39 -25.22 -5.88
N GLY A 498 -19.06 -25.82 -6.86
CA GLY A 498 -18.45 -26.63 -7.91
C GLY A 498 -17.45 -25.82 -8.73
N LYS A 499 -17.89 -24.68 -9.28
CA LYS A 499 -17.04 -23.76 -10.05
C LYS A 499 -15.83 -23.26 -9.26
N MET A 500 -16.02 -22.97 -7.97
CA MET A 500 -14.92 -22.58 -7.08
C MET A 500 -13.84 -23.67 -7.00
N LYS A 501 -14.23 -24.95 -6.86
CA LYS A 501 -13.30 -26.10 -6.82
C LYS A 501 -12.65 -26.36 -8.18
N GLU A 502 -13.41 -26.25 -9.27
CA GLU A 502 -12.90 -26.42 -10.65
C GLU A 502 -11.80 -25.41 -10.98
N ARG A 503 -11.91 -24.17 -10.48
CA ARG A 503 -10.88 -23.13 -10.62
C ARG A 503 -9.71 -23.26 -9.64
N GLY A 504 -9.67 -24.30 -8.82
CA GLY A 504 -8.63 -24.51 -7.81
C GLY A 504 -8.65 -23.49 -6.65
N ILE A 505 -9.74 -22.73 -6.50
CA ILE A 505 -9.86 -21.69 -5.48
C ILE A 505 -10.23 -22.36 -4.15
N GLN A 506 -9.36 -22.25 -3.15
CA GLN A 506 -9.61 -22.77 -1.82
C GLN A 506 -10.39 -21.76 -0.96
N LYS A 507 -11.27 -22.28 -0.10
CA LYS A 507 -11.99 -21.45 0.87
C LYS A 507 -11.01 -20.99 1.94
N GLU A 508 -10.94 -19.68 2.15
CA GLU A 508 -10.22 -19.12 3.28
C GLU A 508 -10.90 -19.57 4.59
N PRO A 509 -10.19 -20.26 5.49
CA PRO A 509 -10.76 -20.66 6.77
C PRO A 509 -10.97 -19.43 7.67
N GLY A 510 -12.05 -19.43 8.43
CA GLY A 510 -12.25 -18.42 9.47
C GLY A 510 -11.30 -18.69 10.63
N CYS A 511 -10.44 -17.71 10.93
CA CYS A 511 -9.46 -17.74 12.01
C CYS A 511 -9.66 -16.54 12.92
N SER A 512 -9.71 -16.79 14.23
CA SER A 512 -9.69 -15.73 15.25
C SER A 512 -8.41 -15.82 16.05
N SER A 513 -7.72 -14.70 16.24
CA SER A 513 -6.52 -14.60 17.06
C SER A 513 -6.74 -13.73 18.29
N ILE A 514 -6.04 -14.04 19.37
CA ILE A 514 -6.02 -13.29 20.63
C ILE A 514 -4.58 -13.24 21.17
N GLU A 515 -4.17 -12.08 21.66
CA GLU A 515 -2.89 -11.90 22.35
C GLU A 515 -3.09 -12.10 23.86
N VAL A 516 -2.35 -13.05 24.44
CA VAL A 516 -2.29 -13.30 25.89
C VAL A 516 -0.82 -13.52 26.26
N ASP A 517 -0.36 -12.87 27.33
CA ASP A 517 1.03 -13.00 27.84
C ASP A 517 2.13 -12.78 26.78
N ASN A 518 1.91 -11.88 25.80
CA ASN A 518 2.77 -11.57 24.64
C ASN A 518 2.93 -12.72 23.62
N GLU A 519 2.01 -13.68 23.63
CA GLU A 519 1.88 -14.73 22.64
C GLU A 519 0.55 -14.59 21.90
N ILE A 520 0.56 -14.90 20.61
CA ILE A 520 -0.63 -14.83 19.76
C ILE A 520 -1.17 -16.24 19.60
N HIS A 521 -2.40 -16.44 20.04
CA HIS A 521 -3.08 -17.72 19.97
C HIS A 521 -4.14 -17.66 18.87
N GLU A 522 -3.98 -18.53 17.87
CA GLU A 522 -4.88 -18.64 16.73
C GLU A 522 -5.85 -19.81 16.90
N PHE A 523 -7.12 -19.55 16.64
CA PHE A 523 -8.19 -20.52 16.74
C PHE A 523 -8.90 -20.65 15.39
N LEU A 524 -8.99 -21.89 14.90
CA LEU A 524 -9.87 -22.26 13.79
C LEU A 524 -11.22 -22.77 14.30
N LEU A 525 -12.16 -23.01 13.38
CA LEU A 525 -13.45 -23.64 13.73
C LEU A 525 -13.20 -25.04 14.29
N GLY A 526 -13.69 -25.29 15.50
CA GLY A 526 -13.52 -26.59 16.18
C GLY A 526 -12.07 -26.95 16.51
N ASP A 527 -11.20 -25.97 16.76
CA ASP A 527 -9.77 -26.20 16.96
C ASP A 527 -9.45 -27.07 18.19
N ILE A 528 -8.68 -28.14 17.98
CA ILE A 528 -8.21 -29.07 19.02
C ILE A 528 -6.69 -29.04 19.20
N ARG A 529 -5.98 -28.14 18.52
CA ARG A 529 -4.51 -28.04 18.54
C ARG A 529 -3.99 -27.30 19.77
N HIS A 530 -4.82 -26.45 20.38
CA HIS A 530 -4.42 -25.63 21.51
C HIS A 530 -4.09 -26.48 22.75
N PRO A 531 -2.98 -26.25 23.48
CA PRO A 531 -2.61 -27.03 24.65
C PRO A 531 -3.68 -27.05 25.75
N GLN A 532 -4.40 -25.94 25.93
CA GLN A 532 -5.48 -25.79 26.94
C GLN A 532 -6.88 -26.09 26.39
N ARG A 533 -7.03 -26.88 25.31
CA ARG A 533 -8.34 -27.13 24.67
C ARG A 533 -9.42 -27.59 25.65
N GLU A 534 -9.11 -28.49 26.58
CA GLU A 534 -10.10 -29.06 27.50
C GLU A 534 -10.71 -27.99 28.41
N GLU A 535 -9.92 -27.03 28.85
CA GLU A 535 -10.38 -25.89 29.67
C GLU A 535 -11.21 -24.91 28.84
N ILE A 536 -10.80 -24.66 27.59
CA ILE A 536 -11.52 -23.77 26.67
C ILE A 536 -12.91 -24.32 26.36
N TYR A 537 -13.01 -25.62 26.03
CA TYR A 537 -14.29 -26.25 25.71
C TYR A 537 -15.20 -26.35 26.93
N ARG A 538 -14.65 -26.68 28.10
CA ARG A 538 -15.40 -26.62 29.36
C ARG A 538 -15.94 -25.22 29.62
N LYS A 539 -15.12 -24.18 29.37
CA LYS A 539 -15.57 -22.81 29.54
C LYS A 539 -16.65 -22.41 28.54
N LEU A 540 -16.56 -22.90 27.31
CA LEU A 540 -17.56 -22.70 26.28
C LEU A 540 -18.90 -23.34 26.67
N GLU A 541 -18.89 -24.55 27.22
CA GLU A 541 -20.09 -25.23 27.74
C GLU A 541 -20.72 -24.43 28.89
N GLU A 542 -19.93 -24.08 29.91
CA GLU A 542 -20.40 -23.23 31.02
C GLU A 542 -21.03 -21.93 30.52
N LEU A 543 -20.38 -21.27 29.56
CA LEU A 543 -20.84 -20.01 29.00
C LEU A 543 -22.14 -20.20 28.22
N ASN A 544 -22.28 -21.28 27.44
CA ASN A 544 -23.49 -21.58 26.70
C ASN A 544 -24.69 -21.80 27.64
N ASP A 545 -24.49 -22.47 28.77
CA ASP A 545 -25.54 -22.68 29.76
C ASP A 545 -25.99 -21.36 30.40
N VAL A 546 -25.05 -20.50 30.77
CA VAL A 546 -25.36 -19.16 31.32
C VAL A 546 -26.07 -18.29 30.27
N LEU A 547 -25.65 -18.35 29.01
CA LEU A 547 -26.26 -17.59 27.94
C LEU A 547 -27.70 -18.03 27.65
N LYS A 548 -27.98 -19.34 27.70
CA LYS A 548 -29.35 -19.88 27.56
C LYS A 548 -30.28 -19.33 28.65
N LEU A 549 -29.79 -19.20 29.88
CA LEU A 549 -30.55 -18.62 31.00
C LEU A 549 -30.84 -17.11 30.81
N GLU A 550 -29.94 -16.38 30.14
CA GLU A 550 -30.12 -14.96 29.76
C GLU A 550 -30.97 -14.78 28.49
N GLY A 551 -31.55 -15.86 27.95
CA GLY A 551 -32.48 -15.80 26.80
C GLY A 551 -31.81 -15.91 25.42
N TYR A 552 -30.57 -16.40 25.34
CA TYR A 552 -29.92 -16.67 24.05
C TYR A 552 -30.61 -17.83 23.31
N SER A 553 -30.98 -17.58 22.05
CA SER A 553 -31.42 -18.61 21.10
C SER A 553 -30.49 -18.58 19.87
N PRO A 554 -29.85 -19.70 19.49
CA PRO A 554 -29.01 -19.76 18.30
C PRO A 554 -29.77 -19.37 17.03
N ALA A 555 -29.15 -18.55 16.17
CA ALA A 555 -29.71 -18.18 14.86
C ALA A 555 -29.51 -19.33 13.86
N ARG A 556 -30.32 -20.39 13.98
CA ARG A 556 -30.20 -21.64 13.20
C ARG A 556 -30.38 -21.42 11.70
N ASP A 557 -31.11 -20.36 11.31
CA ASP A 557 -31.32 -19.89 9.93
C ASP A 557 -30.04 -19.40 9.24
N VAL A 558 -29.00 -19.06 10.01
CA VAL A 558 -27.70 -18.64 9.49
C VAL A 558 -26.86 -19.82 8.99
N VAL A 559 -27.12 -21.03 9.50
CA VAL A 559 -26.46 -22.26 9.05
C VAL A 559 -27.21 -22.84 7.85
N LEU A 560 -26.76 -22.44 6.67
CA LEU A 560 -27.34 -22.83 5.39
C LEU A 560 -26.94 -24.25 4.94
N GLN A 561 -26.45 -25.12 5.84
CA GLN A 561 -26.21 -26.53 5.52
C GLN A 561 -27.44 -27.34 5.87
N ASP A 562 -27.79 -28.31 5.03
CA ASP A 562 -28.87 -29.26 5.27
C ASP A 562 -28.38 -30.35 6.23
N ILE A 563 -28.24 -29.96 7.51
CA ILE A 563 -27.80 -30.77 8.63
C ILE A 563 -28.86 -30.71 9.75
N GLU A 564 -28.81 -31.66 10.69
CA GLU A 564 -29.78 -31.70 11.79
C GLU A 564 -29.71 -30.44 12.66
N GLU A 565 -30.83 -30.04 13.28
CA GLU A 565 -30.91 -28.79 14.05
C GLU A 565 -29.91 -28.75 15.22
N GLU A 566 -29.62 -29.90 15.85
CA GLU A 566 -28.60 -30.03 16.89
C GLU A 566 -27.17 -29.83 16.34
N GLU A 567 -26.92 -30.28 15.11
CA GLU A 567 -25.63 -30.09 14.42
C GLU A 567 -25.43 -28.62 14.01
N LYS A 568 -26.51 -27.92 13.63
CA LYS A 568 -26.47 -26.46 13.37
C LYS A 568 -26.11 -25.68 14.62
N GLU A 569 -26.71 -26.02 15.77
CA GLU A 569 -26.38 -25.40 17.05
C GLU A 569 -24.93 -25.64 17.45
N TRP A 570 -24.46 -26.88 17.28
CA TRP A 570 -23.08 -27.24 17.60
C TRP A 570 -22.08 -26.53 16.69
N ALA A 571 -22.36 -26.42 15.38
CA ALA A 571 -21.53 -25.68 14.44
C ALA A 571 -21.38 -24.20 14.80
N LEU A 572 -22.47 -23.56 15.28
CA LEU A 572 -22.46 -22.17 15.78
C LEU A 572 -21.73 -22.04 17.12
N ALA A 573 -21.75 -23.08 17.96
CA ALA A 573 -21.07 -23.10 19.25
C ALA A 573 -19.54 -23.09 19.11
N ILE A 574 -19.00 -23.74 18.07
CA ILE A 574 -17.56 -23.93 17.89
C ILE A 574 -16.89 -22.90 16.96
N HIS A 575 -17.53 -21.76 16.74
CA HIS A 575 -16.92 -20.65 15.99
C HIS A 575 -15.63 -20.16 16.67
N SER A 576 -14.61 -19.88 15.85
CA SER A 576 -13.28 -19.47 16.29
C SER A 576 -13.28 -18.28 17.27
N GLU A 577 -14.24 -17.35 17.09
CA GLU A 577 -14.40 -16.15 17.91
C GLU A 577 -14.75 -16.53 19.34
N ARG A 578 -15.61 -17.53 19.52
CA ARG A 578 -16.05 -18.01 20.83
C ARG A 578 -14.93 -18.73 21.55
N LEU A 579 -14.15 -19.54 20.82
CA LEU A 579 -12.96 -20.20 21.36
C LEU A 579 -11.92 -19.18 21.83
N ALA A 580 -11.62 -18.18 21.00
CA ALA A 580 -10.70 -17.09 21.36
C ALA A 580 -11.17 -16.29 22.58
N ILE A 581 -12.46 -15.98 22.67
CA ILE A 581 -13.03 -15.28 23.84
C ILE A 581 -13.01 -16.16 25.08
N CYS A 582 -13.35 -17.45 24.98
CA CYS A 582 -13.27 -18.38 26.11
C CYS A 582 -11.83 -18.49 26.62
N TYR A 583 -10.85 -18.60 25.72
CA TYR A 583 -9.44 -18.55 26.07
C TYR A 583 -9.08 -17.24 26.78
N GLY A 584 -9.52 -16.09 26.25
CA GLY A 584 -9.34 -14.80 26.90
C GLY A 584 -9.97 -14.75 28.30
N LEU A 585 -11.13 -15.35 28.51
CA LEU A 585 -11.81 -15.39 29.81
C LEU A 585 -11.09 -16.24 30.86
N ILE A 586 -10.48 -17.36 30.47
CA ILE A 586 -9.75 -18.24 31.39
C ILE A 586 -8.33 -17.74 31.68
N SER A 587 -7.65 -17.14 30.68
CA SER A 587 -6.23 -16.83 30.78
C SER A 587 -5.93 -15.42 31.27
N THR A 588 -6.93 -14.56 31.41
CA THR A 588 -6.71 -13.16 31.84
C THR A 588 -7.54 -12.78 33.06
N LYS A 589 -7.02 -11.82 33.84
CA LYS A 589 -7.65 -11.35 35.07
C LYS A 589 -9.06 -10.76 34.81
N PRO A 590 -10.00 -10.90 35.77
CA PRO A 590 -11.29 -10.22 35.70
C PRO A 590 -11.13 -8.70 35.46
N GLY A 591 -11.99 -8.14 34.62
CA GLY A 591 -11.96 -6.71 34.25
C GLY A 591 -11.01 -6.34 33.11
N THR A 592 -10.05 -7.20 32.73
CA THR A 592 -9.17 -6.94 31.58
C THR A 592 -9.98 -6.88 30.28
N THR A 593 -9.66 -5.98 29.36
CA THR A 593 -10.30 -5.96 28.03
C THR A 593 -9.85 -7.17 27.20
N ILE A 594 -10.78 -7.95 26.67
CA ILE A 594 -10.48 -9.04 25.74
C ILE A 594 -10.43 -8.46 24.32
N ARG A 595 -9.36 -8.73 23.58
CA ARG A 595 -9.20 -8.27 22.18
C ARG A 595 -9.08 -9.47 21.27
N VAL A 596 -9.95 -9.56 20.28
CA VAL A 596 -9.96 -10.65 19.30
C VAL A 596 -9.88 -10.06 17.91
N VAL A 597 -9.05 -10.63 17.06
CA VAL A 597 -8.93 -10.30 15.64
C VAL A 597 -9.48 -11.44 14.82
N LYS A 598 -10.39 -11.15 13.89
CA LYS A 598 -10.97 -12.09 12.95
C LYS A 598 -10.56 -11.72 11.53
N ASN A 599 -10.10 -12.69 10.74
CA ASN A 599 -9.73 -12.45 9.33
C ASN A 599 -10.96 -12.25 8.40
N LEU A 600 -12.12 -12.76 8.81
CA LEU A 600 -13.39 -12.65 8.10
C LEU A 600 -14.37 -11.71 8.83
N ARG A 601 -15.50 -11.41 8.17
CA ARG A 601 -16.61 -10.71 8.82
C ARG A 601 -17.24 -11.60 9.90
N VAL A 602 -17.47 -11.05 11.09
CA VAL A 602 -18.17 -11.74 12.20
C VAL A 602 -19.60 -12.07 11.75
N CYS A 603 -20.18 -13.21 12.14
CA CYS A 603 -21.57 -13.53 11.80
C CYS A 603 -22.56 -12.88 12.78
N SER A 604 -23.83 -12.76 12.38
CA SER A 604 -24.90 -12.16 13.21
C SER A 604 -25.08 -12.86 14.57
N ASP A 605 -24.95 -14.19 14.57
CA ASP A 605 -25.03 -15.03 15.77
C ASP A 605 -23.89 -14.72 16.75
N CYS A 606 -22.63 -14.79 16.28
CA CYS A 606 -21.46 -14.41 17.08
C CYS A 606 -21.58 -12.98 17.60
N HIS A 607 -21.97 -12.02 16.76
CA HIS A 607 -22.13 -10.62 17.18
C HIS A 607 -23.15 -10.47 18.32
N SER A 608 -24.30 -11.15 18.23
CA SER A 608 -25.34 -11.14 19.27
C SER A 608 -24.88 -11.81 20.57
N ILE A 609 -24.15 -12.92 20.46
CA ILE A 609 -23.60 -13.65 21.61
C ILE A 609 -22.55 -12.82 22.33
N ILE A 610 -21.63 -12.19 21.60
CA ILE A 610 -20.52 -11.46 22.22
C ILE A 610 -21.05 -10.28 23.05
N LYS A 611 -22.16 -9.66 22.65
CA LYS A 611 -22.88 -8.71 23.52
C LYS A 611 -23.27 -9.36 24.85
N LEU A 612 -23.97 -10.48 24.82
CA LEU A 612 -24.40 -11.18 26.03
C LEU A 612 -23.19 -11.62 26.88
N ILE A 613 -22.10 -12.10 26.25
CA ILE A 613 -20.86 -12.43 26.96
C ILE A 613 -20.29 -11.19 27.65
N SER A 614 -20.27 -10.02 26.99
CA SER A 614 -19.77 -8.78 27.61
C SER A 614 -20.57 -8.40 28.87
N LYS A 615 -21.89 -8.59 28.83
CA LYS A 615 -22.80 -8.35 29.97
C LYS A 615 -22.57 -9.34 31.12
N VAL A 616 -22.52 -10.64 30.81
CA VAL A 616 -22.38 -11.72 31.79
C VAL A 616 -21.00 -11.69 32.45
N SER A 617 -19.96 -11.53 31.64
CA SER A 617 -18.57 -11.48 32.14
C SER A 617 -18.20 -10.15 32.78
N ARG A 618 -19.00 -9.09 32.56
CA ARG A 618 -18.70 -7.70 32.94
C ARG A 618 -17.33 -7.24 32.44
N ARG A 619 -17.04 -7.57 31.19
CA ARG A 619 -15.77 -7.24 30.54
C ARG A 619 -16.04 -6.60 29.20
N LYS A 620 -15.26 -5.56 28.89
CA LYS A 620 -15.18 -5.01 27.54
C LYS A 620 -14.53 -6.05 26.63
N ILE A 621 -15.21 -6.37 25.53
CA ILE A 621 -14.69 -7.25 24.48
C ILE A 621 -14.58 -6.43 23.21
N VAL A 622 -13.40 -6.38 22.61
CA VAL A 622 -13.13 -5.65 21.38
C VAL A 622 -12.83 -6.68 20.30
N VAL A 623 -13.68 -6.74 19.27
CA VAL A 623 -13.47 -7.65 18.15
C VAL A 623 -13.24 -6.86 16.87
N ARG A 624 -12.08 -7.08 16.24
CA ARG A 624 -11.79 -6.60 14.89
C ARG A 624 -12.27 -7.64 13.89
N ASP A 625 -13.20 -7.27 13.02
CA ASP A 625 -13.48 -8.05 11.81
C ASP A 625 -12.66 -7.51 10.62
N ARG A 626 -12.94 -7.97 9.39
CA ARG A 626 -12.18 -7.55 8.20
C ARG A 626 -12.06 -6.03 8.04
N ASN A 627 -13.10 -5.26 8.38
CA ASN A 627 -13.20 -3.84 8.02
C ASN A 627 -13.48 -2.91 9.20
N ARG A 628 -13.86 -3.42 10.38
CA ARG A 628 -14.23 -2.59 11.52
C ARG A 628 -13.99 -3.25 12.88
N PHE A 629 -13.98 -2.42 13.90
CA PHE A 629 -14.04 -2.84 15.29
C PHE A 629 -15.46 -2.80 15.83
N HIS A 630 -15.75 -3.81 16.64
CA HIS A 630 -16.94 -3.93 17.47
C HIS A 630 -16.49 -3.86 18.91
N HIS A 631 -16.92 -2.82 19.62
CA HIS A 631 -16.65 -2.66 21.05
C HIS A 631 -17.90 -3.09 21.80
N PHE A 632 -17.83 -4.25 22.43
CA PHE A 632 -18.91 -4.83 23.21
C PHE A 632 -18.73 -4.50 24.68
N GLU A 633 -19.75 -3.87 25.26
CA GLU A 633 -19.75 -3.43 26.65
C GLU A 633 -21.19 -3.46 27.18
N ASP A 634 -21.38 -4.12 28.32
CA ASP A 634 -22.66 -4.26 29.03
C ASP A 634 -23.85 -4.69 28.15
N GLY A 635 -23.62 -5.60 27.20
CA GLY A 635 -24.69 -6.10 26.33
C GLY A 635 -24.98 -5.24 25.11
N SER A 636 -24.21 -4.18 24.91
CA SER A 636 -24.29 -3.30 23.74
C SER A 636 -23.06 -3.43 22.85
N CYS A 637 -23.16 -3.00 21.59
CA CYS A 637 -22.02 -2.89 20.68
C CYS A 637 -21.93 -1.47 20.12
N SER A 638 -20.71 -0.95 19.95
CA SER A 638 -20.47 0.37 19.35
C SER A 638 -21.06 0.54 17.96
N CYS A 639 -21.33 -0.55 17.23
CA CYS A 639 -21.97 -0.50 15.92
C CYS A 639 -23.48 -0.18 15.96
N ARG A 640 -24.13 -0.27 17.12
CA ARG A 640 -25.60 -0.10 17.27
C ARG A 640 -26.41 -0.98 16.31
N ASP A 641 -25.91 -2.19 16.03
CA ASP A 641 -26.49 -3.13 15.05
C ASP A 641 -26.52 -2.65 13.60
N TYR A 642 -25.81 -1.57 13.32
CA TYR A 642 -25.56 -1.08 11.98
C TYR A 642 -24.14 -1.48 11.55
N TRP A 643 -24.00 -2.64 10.87
CA TRP A 643 -22.70 -3.13 10.43
C TRP A 643 -22.69 -3.96 9.18
#